data_AF-A0A4Y7IR37-F1
#
_entry.id   AF-A0A4Y7IR37-F1
#
_cell.length_a   1.000
_cell.length_b   1.000
_cell.length_c   1.000
_cell.angle_alpha   90.00
_cell.angle_beta   90.00
_cell.angle_gamma   90.00
#
_symmetry.space_group_name_H-M   'P 1'
#
loop_
_entity.id
_entity.type
_entity.pdbx_description
1 polymer ?
#
loop_
_entity_poly.entity_id
_entity_poly.type
_entity_poly.pdbx_seq_one_letter_code
_entity_poly.pdbx_strand_id
1 'polypeptide(L)'
;MAKQSREAIINMVSSSSSLHPPPPVPKELHALNRSKLIGSLRQHLSSSNRPLEGFVLLQGGEEQNRYCTDHTELFRQESYFAYLFGVKEPGFYGAIDISTGKSILFAPRLPAEYAVWLGEIKSPSHFKEMYMVNMVCYTDEIVDVLHAHHGGPGKPVLFLLHGQNTDSNNFSKPAEFKEMEKFETDLSVLHPILTECRTIKSDAELSLIQYANDISSEAHVEVMRRTRAGMKEYQLESMFLHHTYMYGGCRHCSYTCICATGGNSSVLHYGHAAAPNDRTFEDGDMALLDMGAEYNFYGSDITCSFPVNGKFTSDQKLIYNAVLKAYDGVISEMKPGVNWVDMHKLAEKIILESLKDGGILIGDVHEMMTERIGAVFMPHGLGHLLGIDTHDPGGYPKEIERPKEPGLKSLRTARDLREGMNQDAISLMRYWLLPWKIQAHRSSSTTKRLQDLKASVESGSKVTWCTLAAGKECCHYQISQRKPRHKVIVGIARSKLLRQGSQEPNPWQNNDFRQESYFAYLFGVKETGLYGAIDIATGKSILFVTRSLAGYILVLGEAKLLEYLNYLKEAFMVNMVCYTDEIAEVLHDHHGGSEKPVLFLLHEQNTDSNNFSKPAEFKGMEDFETDLSVLHPILTESRAIKSDAELFLIRYANDVSSEAHVEAMRSMRADMFDIDLRNIFLHHANTNADGCSITCICATGSNRPLKMEIWFEDGDMALLDTGAEYNFYVSDITSSFPVNGKFTSDQKLICNAILKAHNDVISTMKPGVNLADMQKSAEKSILESLKDGGILVGDVGEMMIERLGAVFMTHGLGHLLGINSTHDRGGYPKVTLRPKGPALKSLHSTSELKEGMVITVEPGCYFSDALLAPLLESSSTSKFFNHKEIERFKTFGGVRIKSDVYVTSNGADILTKCPRETWEIEAVMAAVNSRVRIYRLTM
;
A
#
# COMPACT_ATOMS: atom_id res chain seq x y z
N MET A 1 11.27 2.23 -36.76
CA MET A 1 10.64 2.22 -35.44
C MET A 1 9.10 2.34 -35.50
N ALA A 2 8.50 3.47 -35.91
CA ALA A 2 7.02 3.67 -35.88
C ALA A 2 6.16 2.64 -36.66
N LYS A 3 6.71 2.02 -37.72
CA LYS A 3 6.02 1.00 -38.54
C LYS A 3 6.08 -0.40 -37.92
N GLN A 4 7.21 -0.78 -37.32
CA GLN A 4 7.40 -2.06 -36.61
C GLN A 4 6.55 -2.14 -35.33
N SER A 5 6.42 -1.02 -34.60
CA SER A 5 5.55 -0.95 -33.42
C SER A 5 4.07 -1.13 -33.75
N ARG A 6 3.59 -0.66 -34.92
CA ARG A 6 2.20 -0.86 -35.36
C ARG A 6 1.86 -2.33 -35.66
N GLU A 7 2.81 -3.10 -36.18
CA GLU A 7 2.64 -4.53 -36.45
C GLU A 7 2.63 -5.36 -35.16
N ALA A 8 3.48 -5.02 -34.18
CA ALA A 8 3.48 -5.66 -32.86
C ALA A 8 2.15 -5.46 -32.10
N ILE A 9 1.57 -4.26 -32.18
CA ILE A 9 0.27 -3.93 -31.57
C ILE A 9 -0.85 -4.81 -32.14
N ILE A 10 -0.95 -4.96 -33.47
CA ILE A 10 -1.99 -5.79 -34.10
C ILE A 10 -1.91 -7.26 -33.64
N ASN A 11 -0.70 -7.76 -33.37
CA ASN A 11 -0.49 -9.12 -32.88
C ASN A 11 -0.91 -9.28 -31.40
N MET A 12 -0.55 -8.34 -30.50
CA MET A 12 -1.00 -8.37 -29.09
C MET A 12 -2.52 -8.29 -28.94
N VAL A 13 -3.18 -7.61 -29.86
CA VAL A 13 -4.63 -7.41 -29.87
C VAL A 13 -5.41 -8.66 -30.22
N SER A 14 -4.79 -9.54 -31.02
CA SER A 14 -5.40 -10.74 -31.58
C SER A 14 -5.07 -12.01 -30.79
N SER A 15 -4.13 -11.97 -29.85
CA SER A 15 -3.79 -13.08 -28.95
C SER A 15 -4.51 -12.98 -27.59
N SER A 16 -4.96 -14.12 -27.06
CA SER A 16 -5.19 -14.28 -25.63
C SER A 16 -3.86 -14.18 -24.89
N SER A 17 -3.80 -13.43 -23.78
CA SER A 17 -2.68 -13.23 -22.83
C SER A 17 -1.43 -14.07 -23.16
N SER A 18 -0.41 -13.41 -23.70
CA SER A 18 0.71 -14.06 -24.39
C SER A 18 2.07 -13.89 -23.71
N LEU A 19 2.12 -13.32 -22.50
CA LEU A 19 3.39 -13.21 -21.79
C LEU A 19 3.70 -14.50 -21.02
N HIS A 20 4.85 -15.08 -21.38
CA HIS A 20 5.57 -16.10 -20.65
C HIS A 20 5.89 -15.61 -19.22
N PRO A 21 6.27 -16.50 -18.28
CA PRO A 21 6.66 -16.10 -16.93
C PRO A 21 7.64 -14.92 -16.93
N PRO A 22 7.60 -14.05 -15.91
CA PRO A 22 8.41 -12.83 -15.87
C PRO A 22 9.88 -13.11 -16.17
N PRO A 23 10.55 -12.29 -17.00
CA PRO A 23 11.92 -12.55 -17.43
C PRO A 23 12.87 -12.49 -16.22
N PRO A 24 13.82 -13.42 -16.08
CA PRO A 24 14.77 -13.36 -14.98
C PRO A 24 15.60 -12.07 -15.08
N VAL A 25 15.77 -11.39 -13.94
CA VAL A 25 16.67 -10.23 -13.87
C VAL A 25 18.11 -10.69 -14.09
N PRO A 26 18.86 -10.11 -15.04
CA PRO A 26 20.27 -10.42 -15.21
C PRO A 26 21.03 -10.13 -13.92
N LYS A 27 21.64 -11.15 -13.30
CA LYS A 27 22.33 -11.00 -12.01
C LYS A 27 23.52 -10.01 -12.13
N GLU A 28 24.08 -9.88 -13.32
CA GLU A 28 25.20 -9.00 -13.65
C GLU A 28 24.82 -7.52 -13.70
N LEU A 29 23.53 -7.18 -13.83
CA LEU A 29 23.05 -5.79 -13.97
C LEU A 29 23.63 -4.88 -12.88
N HIS A 30 23.48 -5.28 -11.63
CA HIS A 30 23.93 -4.48 -10.49
C HIS A 30 25.47 -4.42 -10.40
N ALA A 31 26.17 -5.48 -10.81
CA ALA A 31 27.64 -5.47 -10.88
C ALA A 31 28.16 -4.48 -11.95
N LEU A 32 27.47 -4.38 -13.09
CA LEU A 32 27.75 -3.38 -14.12
C LEU A 32 27.48 -1.96 -13.61
N ASN A 33 26.38 -1.73 -12.90
CA ASN A 33 26.05 -0.44 -12.30
C ASN A 33 27.10 0.02 -11.27
N ARG A 34 27.58 -0.90 -10.42
CA ARG A 34 28.69 -0.62 -9.49
C ARG A 34 29.98 -0.25 -10.24
N SER A 35 30.30 -0.99 -11.31
CA SER A 35 31.48 -0.71 -12.14
C SER A 35 31.40 0.65 -12.81
N LYS A 36 30.22 1.02 -13.33
CA LYS A 36 29.92 2.34 -13.92
C LYS A 36 30.12 3.48 -12.91
N LEU A 37 29.57 3.34 -11.70
CA LEU A 37 29.76 4.32 -10.62
C LEU A 37 31.25 4.50 -10.30
N ILE A 38 31.97 3.40 -10.08
CA ILE A 38 33.38 3.43 -9.69
C ILE A 38 34.26 4.06 -10.79
N GLY A 39 33.97 3.80 -12.06
CA GLY A 39 34.62 4.46 -13.18
C GLY A 39 34.46 5.98 -13.12
N SER A 40 33.22 6.46 -13.01
CA SER A 40 32.90 7.89 -12.93
C SER A 40 33.48 8.56 -11.68
N LEU A 41 33.43 7.86 -10.53
CA LEU A 41 33.95 8.38 -9.26
C LEU A 41 35.48 8.50 -9.30
N ARG A 42 36.20 7.49 -9.79
CA ARG A 42 37.66 7.53 -9.96
C ARG A 42 38.08 8.64 -10.92
N GLN A 43 37.35 8.83 -12.02
CA GLN A 43 37.61 9.92 -12.95
C GLN A 43 37.45 11.28 -12.26
N HIS A 44 36.37 11.48 -11.51
CA HIS A 44 36.12 12.72 -10.78
C HIS A 44 37.21 13.00 -9.74
N LEU A 45 37.55 12.02 -8.90
CA LEU A 45 38.59 12.15 -7.88
C LEU A 45 39.96 12.45 -8.51
N SER A 46 40.32 11.76 -9.59
CA SER A 46 41.55 12.02 -10.33
C SER A 46 41.59 13.44 -10.90
N SER A 47 40.49 13.91 -11.51
CA SER A 47 40.40 15.28 -12.05
C SER A 47 40.48 16.37 -10.97
N SER A 48 40.11 16.03 -9.74
CA SER A 48 40.14 16.93 -8.58
C SER A 48 41.40 16.75 -7.72
N ASN A 49 42.40 15.99 -8.19
CA ASN A 49 43.62 15.63 -7.45
C ASN A 49 43.36 15.03 -6.06
N ARG A 50 42.27 14.26 -5.91
CA ARG A 50 41.93 13.55 -4.67
C ARG A 50 42.41 12.09 -4.73
N PRO A 51 42.82 11.49 -3.60
CA PRO A 51 43.19 10.08 -3.55
C PRO A 51 42.07 9.15 -4.03
N LEU A 52 42.44 8.05 -4.70
CA LEU A 52 41.51 6.99 -5.13
C LEU A 52 41.27 5.97 -4.02
N GLU A 53 41.01 6.47 -2.81
CA GLU A 53 40.81 5.67 -1.61
C GLU A 53 39.50 6.03 -0.91
N GLY A 54 39.05 5.15 -0.01
CA GLY A 54 37.79 5.30 0.70
C GLY A 54 36.69 4.37 0.17
N PHE A 55 35.52 4.47 0.78
CA PHE A 55 34.38 3.61 0.51
C PHE A 55 33.16 4.44 0.16
N VAL A 56 32.45 4.06 -0.91
CA VAL A 56 31.04 4.43 -1.05
C VAL A 56 30.26 3.61 -0.02
N LEU A 57 29.41 4.24 0.79
CA LEU A 57 28.54 3.54 1.74
C LEU A 57 27.10 4.02 1.58
N LEU A 58 26.19 3.08 1.34
CA LEU A 58 24.75 3.30 1.25
C LEU A 58 24.02 2.48 2.31
N GLN A 59 22.99 3.09 2.88
CA GLN A 59 22.01 2.43 3.74
C GLN A 59 20.79 2.08 2.90
N GLY A 60 20.37 0.83 2.94
CA GLY A 60 19.12 0.39 2.35
C GLY A 60 17.91 0.91 3.12
N GLY A 61 16.76 0.84 2.49
CA GLY A 61 15.46 1.10 3.06
C GLY A 61 15.18 0.22 4.29
N GLU A 62 14.46 0.80 5.23
CA GLU A 62 13.99 0.14 6.43
C GLU A 62 12.51 -0.20 6.27
N GLU A 63 12.10 -1.30 6.88
CA GLU A 63 10.69 -1.66 6.97
C GLU A 63 9.95 -0.62 7.81
N GLN A 64 8.75 -0.23 7.36
CA GLN A 64 7.94 0.77 8.04
C GLN A 64 6.66 0.16 8.54
N ASN A 65 6.36 0.41 9.81
CA ASN A 65 5.08 0.08 10.38
C ASN A 65 4.06 1.18 10.11
N ARG A 66 2.80 0.79 9.93
CA ARG A 66 1.68 1.72 9.86
C ARG A 66 1.51 2.40 11.23
N TYR A 67 1.94 3.66 11.32
CA TYR A 67 1.97 4.44 12.57
C TYR A 67 2.63 3.69 13.73
N CYS A 68 1.93 3.53 14.86
CA CYS A 68 2.39 2.75 15.99
C CYS A 68 1.79 1.34 16.01
N THR A 69 1.32 0.79 14.89
CA THR A 69 0.92 -0.62 14.79
C THR A 69 2.11 -1.52 14.49
N ASP A 70 1.88 -2.83 14.48
CA ASP A 70 2.81 -3.89 14.07
C ASP A 70 2.56 -4.36 12.63
N HIS A 71 1.63 -3.70 11.92
CA HIS A 71 1.39 -3.96 10.50
C HIS A 71 2.46 -3.27 9.64
N THR A 72 3.08 -4.05 8.76
CA THR A 72 4.07 -3.58 7.79
C THR A 72 3.43 -3.41 6.41
N GLU A 73 3.70 -2.26 5.80
CA GLU A 73 3.31 -2.02 4.40
C GLU A 73 4.20 -2.87 3.47
N LEU A 74 3.76 -3.05 2.23
CA LEU A 74 4.57 -3.75 1.23
C LEU A 74 5.92 -3.02 1.03
N PHE A 75 7.01 -3.65 1.47
CA PHE A 75 8.32 -3.03 1.47
C PHE A 75 8.83 -2.73 0.05
N ARG A 76 9.30 -1.50 -0.15
CA ARG A 76 10.00 -1.03 -1.35
C ARG A 76 11.35 -0.46 -0.97
N GLN A 77 12.40 -0.99 -1.59
CA GLN A 77 13.79 -0.61 -1.34
C GLN A 77 14.08 0.86 -1.70
N GLU A 78 15.09 1.47 -1.07
CA GLU A 78 15.62 2.79 -1.45
C GLU A 78 16.25 2.72 -2.87
N SER A 79 15.91 3.67 -3.73
CA SER A 79 16.17 3.61 -5.18
C SER A 79 17.65 3.61 -5.55
N TYR A 80 18.52 4.36 -4.87
CA TYR A 80 19.96 4.34 -5.13
C TYR A 80 20.63 3.05 -4.63
N PHE A 81 20.18 2.52 -3.49
CA PHE A 81 20.62 1.24 -2.97
C PHE A 81 20.21 0.08 -3.90
N ALA A 82 18.94 0.06 -4.33
CA ALA A 82 18.41 -0.90 -5.29
C ALA A 82 19.20 -0.88 -6.60
N TYR A 83 19.51 0.31 -7.14
CA TYR A 83 20.29 0.47 -8.36
C TYR A 83 21.66 -0.25 -8.31
N LEU A 84 22.37 -0.13 -7.18
CA LEU A 84 23.72 -0.68 -7.03
C LEU A 84 23.78 -2.13 -6.53
N PHE A 85 22.81 -2.58 -5.73
CA PHE A 85 22.88 -3.88 -5.06
C PHE A 85 21.74 -4.84 -5.44
N GLY A 86 20.60 -4.34 -5.91
CA GLY A 86 19.44 -5.18 -6.26
C GLY A 86 18.74 -5.85 -5.08
N VAL A 87 19.13 -5.50 -3.86
CA VAL A 87 18.69 -6.15 -2.61
C VAL A 87 17.22 -5.83 -2.35
N LYS A 88 16.42 -6.88 -2.17
CA LYS A 88 14.98 -6.77 -1.90
C LYS A 88 14.63 -6.74 -0.42
N GLU A 89 15.55 -7.12 0.46
CA GLU A 89 15.34 -7.17 1.90
C GLU A 89 15.61 -5.81 2.60
N PRO A 90 14.88 -5.50 3.68
CA PRO A 90 15.09 -4.27 4.46
C PRO A 90 16.31 -4.34 5.38
N GLY A 91 16.85 -3.16 5.74
CA GLY A 91 17.85 -3.02 6.81
C GLY A 91 19.29 -3.39 6.42
N PHE A 92 19.56 -3.60 5.13
CA PHE A 92 20.89 -3.88 4.61
C PHE A 92 21.73 -2.61 4.44
N TYR A 93 23.05 -2.74 4.51
CA TYR A 93 24.00 -1.71 4.09
C TYR A 93 24.90 -2.26 2.99
N GLY A 94 25.44 -1.38 2.17
CA GLY A 94 26.24 -1.74 1.02
C GLY A 94 27.42 -0.80 0.87
N ALA A 95 28.61 -1.37 0.76
CA ALA A 95 29.84 -0.63 0.56
C ALA A 95 30.55 -1.02 -0.74
N ILE A 96 31.26 -0.06 -1.34
CA ILE A 96 32.14 -0.31 -2.48
C ILE A 96 33.47 0.39 -2.23
N ASP A 97 34.54 -0.40 -2.20
CA ASP A 97 35.91 0.11 -2.11
C ASP A 97 36.28 0.81 -3.42
N ILE A 98 36.61 2.10 -3.32
CA ILE A 98 36.93 2.92 -4.50
C ILE A 98 38.23 2.44 -5.16
N SER A 99 39.20 1.96 -4.38
CA SER A 99 40.51 1.56 -4.89
C SER A 99 40.44 0.24 -5.66
N THR A 100 39.75 -0.75 -5.10
CA THR A 100 39.67 -2.10 -5.69
C THR A 100 38.43 -2.33 -6.53
N GLY A 101 37.37 -1.55 -6.34
CA GLY A 101 36.04 -1.77 -6.92
C GLY A 101 35.28 -2.93 -6.28
N LYS A 102 35.81 -3.53 -5.21
CA LYS A 102 35.16 -4.66 -4.52
C LYS A 102 33.95 -4.16 -3.73
N SER A 103 32.86 -4.91 -3.85
CA SER A 103 31.58 -4.65 -3.20
C SER A 103 31.41 -5.53 -1.96
N ILE A 104 30.89 -4.93 -0.89
CA ILE A 104 30.62 -5.57 0.40
C ILE A 104 29.16 -5.29 0.73
N LEU A 105 28.42 -6.32 1.14
CA LEU A 105 27.07 -6.19 1.63
C LEU A 105 27.04 -6.52 3.13
N PHE A 106 26.26 -5.77 3.91
CA PHE A 106 26.10 -5.99 5.34
C PHE A 106 24.64 -6.35 5.63
N ALA A 107 24.40 -7.60 6.02
CA ALA A 107 23.09 -8.13 6.35
C ALA A 107 22.78 -7.95 7.85
N PRO A 108 21.55 -7.63 8.25
CA PRO A 108 21.18 -7.60 9.66
C PRO A 108 21.25 -9.00 10.29
N ARG A 109 21.66 -9.10 11.55
CA ARG A 109 21.52 -10.35 12.32
C ARG A 109 20.06 -10.53 12.73
N LEU A 110 19.48 -11.66 12.34
CA LEU A 110 18.11 -12.00 12.68
C LEU A 110 18.09 -12.96 13.88
N PRO A 111 17.18 -12.78 14.85
CA PRO A 111 17.06 -13.69 16.00
C PRO A 111 16.47 -15.03 15.57
N ALA A 112 16.69 -16.10 16.34
CA ALA A 112 16.22 -17.45 16.00
C ALA A 112 14.69 -17.54 15.82
N GLU A 113 13.92 -16.69 16.51
CA GLU A 113 12.47 -16.60 16.34
C GLU A 113 12.04 -16.13 14.94
N TYR A 114 12.90 -15.40 14.22
CA TYR A 114 12.66 -15.06 12.81
C TYR A 114 12.37 -16.31 11.98
N ALA A 115 13.09 -17.41 12.23
CA ALA A 115 12.88 -18.70 11.55
C ALA A 115 11.47 -19.27 11.73
N VAL A 116 10.81 -18.94 12.85
CA VAL A 116 9.47 -19.43 13.20
C VAL A 116 8.40 -18.57 12.53
N TRP A 117 8.57 -17.24 12.57
CA TRP A 117 7.57 -16.26 12.16
C TRP A 117 7.69 -15.82 10.71
N LEU A 118 8.93 -15.51 10.30
CA LEU A 118 9.24 -14.81 9.06
C LEU A 118 9.94 -15.72 8.02
N GLY A 119 10.35 -16.92 8.42
CA GLY A 119 10.92 -17.95 7.55
C GLY A 119 12.43 -18.10 7.68
N GLU A 120 13.02 -18.94 6.84
CA GLU A 120 14.44 -19.34 6.95
C GLU A 120 15.41 -18.15 7.03
N ILE A 121 16.27 -18.16 8.05
CA ILE A 121 17.37 -17.21 8.19
C ILE A 121 18.46 -17.60 7.19
N LYS A 122 18.62 -16.81 6.13
CA LYS A 122 19.60 -17.05 5.08
C LYS A 122 21.02 -16.76 5.54
N SER A 123 21.95 -17.58 5.05
CA SER A 123 23.38 -17.43 5.36
C SER A 123 24.01 -16.29 4.57
N PRO A 124 25.13 -15.69 5.05
CA PRO A 124 25.89 -14.71 4.25
C PRO A 124 26.32 -15.23 2.87
N SER A 125 26.59 -16.55 2.76
CA SER A 125 26.93 -17.21 1.50
C SER A 125 25.80 -17.14 0.47
N HIS A 126 24.54 -17.28 0.93
CA HIS A 126 23.36 -17.14 0.07
C HIS A 126 23.27 -15.74 -0.54
N PHE A 127 23.37 -14.69 0.28
CA PHE A 127 23.31 -13.31 -0.19
C PHE A 127 24.48 -12.96 -1.13
N LYS A 128 25.66 -13.54 -0.87
CA LYS A 128 26.84 -13.33 -1.71
C LYS A 128 26.60 -13.80 -3.15
N GLU A 129 26.06 -15.01 -3.30
CA GLU A 129 25.73 -15.61 -4.59
C GLU A 129 24.54 -14.90 -5.25
N MET A 130 23.52 -14.56 -4.46
CA MET A 130 22.30 -13.93 -4.96
C MET A 130 22.55 -12.52 -5.54
N TYR A 131 23.32 -11.69 -4.84
CA TYR A 131 23.56 -10.29 -5.21
C TYR A 131 24.89 -10.03 -5.93
N MET A 132 25.64 -11.11 -6.22
CA MET A 132 26.94 -11.06 -6.90
C MET A 132 27.92 -10.05 -6.29
N VAL A 133 27.95 -9.98 -4.95
CA VAL A 133 28.89 -9.13 -4.21
C VAL A 133 30.15 -9.90 -3.85
N ASN A 134 31.25 -9.19 -3.57
CA ASN A 134 32.52 -9.86 -3.27
C ASN A 134 32.55 -10.44 -1.86
N MET A 135 31.85 -9.81 -0.92
CA MET A 135 31.80 -10.19 0.48
C MET A 135 30.45 -9.85 1.10
N VAL A 136 30.01 -10.67 2.06
CA VAL A 136 28.84 -10.40 2.91
C VAL A 136 29.26 -10.54 4.36
N CYS A 137 28.99 -9.52 5.16
CA CYS A 137 29.22 -9.45 6.60
C CYS A 137 27.93 -9.04 7.31
N TYR A 138 27.96 -8.88 8.63
CA TYR A 138 26.80 -8.40 9.38
C TYR A 138 26.85 -6.89 9.65
N THR A 139 25.69 -6.26 9.83
CA THR A 139 25.60 -4.80 10.06
C THR A 139 26.30 -4.33 11.33
N ASP A 140 26.43 -5.19 12.34
CA ASP A 140 27.20 -4.91 13.56
C ASP A 140 28.72 -5.01 13.36
N GLU A 141 29.18 -5.51 12.22
CA GLU A 141 30.61 -5.67 11.86
C GLU A 141 31.12 -4.56 10.91
N ILE A 142 30.29 -3.58 10.53
CA ILE A 142 30.62 -2.53 9.54
C ILE A 142 31.96 -1.85 9.87
N VAL A 143 32.12 -1.42 11.13
CA VAL A 143 33.29 -0.67 11.58
C VAL A 143 34.57 -1.50 11.40
N ASP A 144 34.58 -2.72 11.95
CA ASP A 144 35.75 -3.60 11.94
C ASP A 144 36.13 -4.01 10.52
N VAL A 145 35.15 -4.34 9.69
CA VAL A 145 35.35 -4.77 8.30
C VAL A 145 35.94 -3.63 7.45
N LEU A 146 35.37 -2.42 7.52
CA LEU A 146 35.86 -1.30 6.71
C LEU A 146 37.27 -0.85 7.14
N HIS A 147 37.59 -0.87 8.44
CA HIS A 147 38.95 -0.60 8.91
C HIS A 147 39.94 -1.68 8.46
N ALA A 148 39.57 -2.96 8.55
CA ALA A 148 40.41 -4.07 8.08
C ALA A 148 40.71 -3.97 6.58
N HIS A 149 39.72 -3.56 5.78
CA HIS A 149 39.88 -3.37 4.34
C HIS A 149 40.70 -2.12 3.97
N HIS A 150 40.64 -1.05 4.76
CA HIS A 150 41.44 0.15 4.53
C HIS A 150 42.94 -0.13 4.71
N GLY A 151 43.32 -0.84 5.78
CA GLY A 151 44.71 -1.31 6.01
C GLY A 151 45.79 -0.23 6.18
N GLY A 152 45.45 1.05 6.06
CA GLY A 152 46.36 2.20 6.16
C GLY A 152 46.31 2.94 7.50
N PRO A 153 47.28 3.83 7.78
CA PRO A 153 47.25 4.71 8.95
C PRO A 153 46.23 5.84 8.73
N GLY A 154 45.21 5.94 9.59
CA GLY A 154 44.22 7.03 9.54
C GLY A 154 42.78 6.55 9.62
N LYS A 155 41.84 7.49 9.50
CA LYS A 155 40.41 7.19 9.41
C LYS A 155 40.04 6.95 7.94
N PRO A 156 39.34 5.85 7.59
CA PRO A 156 38.82 5.67 6.24
C PRO A 156 37.81 6.78 5.89
N VAL A 157 37.81 7.22 4.63
CA VAL A 157 36.84 8.18 4.12
C VAL A 157 35.59 7.45 3.61
N LEU A 158 34.41 7.90 4.03
CA LEU A 158 33.11 7.44 3.56
C LEU A 158 32.47 8.47 2.65
N PHE A 159 32.18 8.08 1.42
CA PHE A 159 31.37 8.84 0.48
C PHE A 159 29.91 8.44 0.69
N LEU A 160 29.10 9.36 1.21
CA LEU A 160 27.72 9.11 1.60
C LEU A 160 26.73 9.79 0.65
N LEU A 161 25.55 9.20 0.52
CA LEU A 161 24.50 9.73 -0.34
C LEU A 161 23.81 10.90 0.35
N HIS A 162 24.18 12.11 -0.05
CA HIS A 162 23.49 13.32 0.39
C HIS A 162 23.40 14.31 -0.76
N GLY A 163 22.19 14.74 -1.08
CA GLY A 163 21.95 15.70 -2.15
C GLY A 163 20.47 15.90 -2.42
N GLN A 164 20.16 17.04 -3.03
CA GLN A 164 18.79 17.46 -3.28
C GLN A 164 18.23 16.79 -4.53
N ASN A 165 17.05 16.19 -4.40
CA ASN A 165 16.22 15.82 -5.55
C ASN A 165 15.56 17.08 -6.10
N THR A 166 15.81 17.39 -7.37
CA THR A 166 15.40 18.64 -8.02
C THR A 166 13.91 18.77 -8.30
N ASP A 167 13.15 17.68 -8.13
CA ASP A 167 11.70 17.65 -8.35
C ASP A 167 10.92 17.76 -7.05
N SER A 168 11.38 17.09 -5.98
CA SER A 168 10.72 17.13 -4.67
C SER A 168 11.30 18.20 -3.73
N ASN A 169 12.48 18.76 -4.05
CA ASN A 169 13.31 19.58 -3.18
C ASN A 169 13.80 18.89 -1.88
N ASN A 170 13.54 17.59 -1.72
CA ASN A 170 13.98 16.81 -0.58
C ASN A 170 15.44 16.37 -0.72
N PHE A 171 16.11 16.15 0.40
CA PHE A 171 17.48 15.64 0.44
C PHE A 171 17.51 14.14 0.68
N SER A 172 18.41 13.45 -0.02
CA SER A 172 18.73 12.06 0.25
C SER A 172 19.32 11.92 1.66
N LYS A 173 18.86 10.90 2.41
CA LYS A 173 19.34 10.62 3.76
C LYS A 173 20.70 9.88 3.68
N PRO A 174 21.77 10.43 4.28
CA PRO A 174 23.06 9.73 4.35
C PRO A 174 22.96 8.48 5.25
N ALA A 175 23.82 7.50 5.01
CA ALA A 175 23.89 6.30 5.84
C ALA A 175 24.32 6.64 7.27
N GLU A 176 23.65 6.06 8.26
CA GLU A 176 23.94 6.24 9.69
C GLU A 176 24.18 4.89 10.35
N PHE A 177 25.19 4.78 11.21
CA PHE A 177 25.49 3.57 11.99
C PHE A 177 26.30 3.92 13.25
N LYS A 178 26.45 2.96 14.17
CA LYS A 178 27.19 3.16 15.43
C LYS A 178 28.69 3.36 15.16
N GLU A 179 29.32 4.22 15.95
CA GLU A 179 30.76 4.52 15.88
C GLU A 179 31.23 5.18 14.57
N MET A 180 30.32 5.92 13.92
CA MET A 180 30.59 6.65 12.68
C MET A 180 31.69 7.72 12.83
N GLU A 181 31.90 8.23 14.04
CA GLU A 181 32.98 9.17 14.37
C GLU A 181 34.39 8.61 14.12
N LYS A 182 34.54 7.30 13.90
CA LYS A 182 35.79 6.64 13.50
C LYS A 182 36.14 6.83 12.02
N PHE A 183 35.25 7.45 11.24
CA PHE A 183 35.42 7.71 9.81
C PHE A 183 35.48 9.20 9.50
N GLU A 184 36.08 9.55 8.37
CA GLU A 184 35.87 10.84 7.72
C GLU A 184 34.69 10.72 6.74
N THR A 185 33.92 11.78 6.53
CA THR A 185 32.72 11.74 5.67
C THR A 185 32.74 12.79 4.57
N ASP A 186 32.32 12.40 3.37
CA ASP A 186 32.08 13.27 2.23
C ASP A 186 30.61 13.15 1.81
N LEU A 187 29.89 14.28 1.90
CA LEU A 187 28.47 14.38 1.58
C LEU A 187 28.21 15.01 0.20
N SER A 188 29.26 15.39 -0.54
CA SER A 188 29.16 16.28 -1.70
C SER A 188 29.37 15.57 -3.04
N VAL A 189 30.19 14.53 -3.08
CA VAL A 189 30.65 13.92 -4.33
C VAL A 189 29.71 12.82 -4.84
N LEU A 190 29.20 11.97 -3.96
CA LEU A 190 28.51 10.74 -4.40
C LEU A 190 27.20 11.03 -5.12
N HIS A 191 26.35 11.89 -4.57
CA HIS A 191 25.00 12.11 -5.08
C HIS A 191 24.98 12.60 -6.54
N PRO A 192 25.71 13.67 -6.94
CA PRO A 192 25.70 14.13 -8.34
C PRO A 192 26.18 13.05 -9.34
N ILE A 193 27.22 12.31 -8.97
CA ILE A 193 27.82 11.28 -9.85
C ILE A 193 26.88 10.08 -9.99
N LEU A 194 26.32 9.60 -8.88
CA LEU A 194 25.40 8.47 -8.88
C LEU A 194 24.06 8.82 -9.56
N THR A 195 23.59 10.06 -9.40
CA THR A 195 22.44 10.58 -10.14
C THR A 195 22.68 10.53 -11.65
N GLU A 196 23.81 11.05 -12.13
CA GLU A 196 24.14 11.01 -13.57
C GLU A 196 24.25 9.57 -14.09
N CYS A 197 24.77 8.63 -13.28
CA CYS A 197 24.81 7.22 -13.65
C CYS A 197 23.42 6.64 -13.95
N ARG A 198 22.36 7.07 -13.26
CA ARG A 198 20.98 6.60 -13.51
C ARG A 198 20.33 7.21 -14.77
N THR A 199 20.84 8.32 -15.28
CA THR A 199 20.23 9.01 -16.44
C THR A 199 20.41 8.23 -17.75
N ILE A 200 21.55 7.56 -17.93
CA ILE A 200 21.88 6.75 -19.12
C ILE A 200 21.63 5.28 -18.80
N LYS A 201 20.71 4.64 -19.51
CA LYS A 201 20.29 3.26 -19.23
C LYS A 201 21.15 2.27 -20.02
N SER A 202 21.53 1.18 -19.39
CA SER A 202 22.12 0.02 -20.07
C SER A 202 21.05 -0.84 -20.76
N ASP A 203 21.45 -1.71 -21.68
CA ASP A 203 20.51 -2.62 -22.38
C ASP A 203 19.73 -3.52 -21.42
N ALA A 204 20.35 -3.93 -20.31
CA ALA A 204 19.71 -4.71 -19.27
C ALA A 204 18.62 -3.91 -18.54
N GLU A 205 18.86 -2.62 -18.25
CA GLU A 205 17.85 -1.73 -17.66
C GLU A 205 16.70 -1.46 -18.63
N LEU A 206 17.03 -1.19 -19.89
CA LEU A 206 16.02 -0.98 -20.94
C LEU A 206 15.14 -2.22 -21.12
N SER A 207 15.69 -3.43 -20.97
CA SER A 207 14.91 -4.67 -21.06
C SER A 207 13.89 -4.80 -19.92
N LEU A 208 14.25 -4.38 -18.69
CA LEU A 208 13.32 -4.38 -17.55
C LEU A 208 12.24 -3.31 -17.70
N ILE A 209 12.62 -2.09 -18.13
CA ILE A 209 11.68 -1.00 -18.41
C ILE A 209 10.72 -1.40 -19.55
N GLN A 210 11.23 -2.04 -20.60
CA GLN A 210 10.40 -2.53 -21.71
C GLN A 210 9.39 -3.56 -21.23
N TYR A 211 9.81 -4.51 -20.39
CA TYR A 211 8.89 -5.49 -19.82
C TYR A 211 7.79 -4.85 -18.96
N ALA A 212 8.14 -3.90 -18.08
CA ALA A 212 7.16 -3.15 -17.29
C ALA A 212 6.17 -2.37 -18.19
N ASN A 213 6.64 -1.83 -19.32
CA ASN A 213 5.78 -1.17 -20.31
C ASN A 213 4.89 -2.16 -21.05
N ASP A 214 5.40 -3.32 -21.46
CA ASP A 214 4.65 -4.33 -22.21
C ASP A 214 3.47 -4.85 -21.38
N ILE A 215 3.71 -5.21 -20.11
CA ILE A 215 2.63 -5.69 -19.23
C ILE A 215 1.62 -4.59 -18.89
N SER A 216 2.07 -3.36 -18.64
CA SER A 216 1.17 -2.23 -18.38
C SER A 216 0.32 -1.90 -19.60
N SER A 217 0.89 -2.02 -20.80
CA SER A 217 0.17 -1.84 -22.06
C SER A 217 -0.92 -2.91 -22.23
N GLU A 218 -0.60 -4.17 -21.95
CA GLU A 218 -1.60 -5.25 -21.98
C GLU A 218 -2.73 -4.99 -20.96
N ALA A 219 -2.38 -4.56 -19.75
CA ALA A 219 -3.34 -4.22 -18.71
C ALA A 219 -4.26 -3.06 -19.14
N HIS A 220 -3.74 -1.98 -19.69
CA HIS A 220 -4.54 -0.88 -20.25
C HIS A 220 -5.51 -1.35 -21.33
N VAL A 221 -5.06 -2.23 -22.23
CA VAL A 221 -5.92 -2.83 -23.26
C VAL A 221 -7.02 -3.68 -22.65
N GLU A 222 -6.71 -4.47 -21.63
CA GLU A 222 -7.71 -5.29 -20.94
C GLU A 222 -8.76 -4.43 -20.22
N VAL A 223 -8.33 -3.36 -19.56
CA VAL A 223 -9.23 -2.36 -18.96
C VAL A 223 -10.15 -1.78 -20.02
N MET A 224 -9.61 -1.26 -21.13
CA MET A 224 -10.40 -0.72 -22.25
C MET A 224 -11.43 -1.71 -22.79
N ARG A 225 -11.07 -2.99 -22.93
CA ARG A 225 -11.99 -4.05 -23.40
C ARG A 225 -13.17 -4.25 -22.46
N ARG A 226 -12.96 -4.07 -21.15
CA ARG A 226 -13.96 -4.32 -20.10
C ARG A 226 -14.75 -3.09 -19.67
N THR A 227 -14.26 -1.88 -19.91
CA THR A 227 -14.94 -0.63 -19.52
C THR A 227 -16.35 -0.53 -20.09
N ARG A 228 -17.35 -0.29 -19.25
CA ARG A 228 -18.74 -0.03 -19.64
C ARG A 228 -19.33 1.08 -18.77
N ALA A 229 -20.17 1.94 -19.35
CA ALA A 229 -20.90 2.96 -18.58
C ALA A 229 -21.67 2.33 -17.40
N GLY A 230 -21.71 3.06 -16.28
CA GLY A 230 -22.27 2.61 -15.01
C GLY A 230 -21.29 1.89 -14.08
N MET A 231 -20.06 1.63 -14.53
CA MET A 231 -18.97 1.17 -13.67
C MET A 231 -18.36 2.34 -12.86
N LYS A 232 -17.57 1.97 -11.86
CA LYS A 232 -16.80 2.86 -11.00
C LYS A 232 -15.34 2.94 -11.47
N GLU A 233 -14.72 4.09 -11.29
CA GLU A 233 -13.31 4.32 -11.64
C GLU A 233 -12.36 3.31 -10.97
N TYR A 234 -12.52 3.00 -9.68
CA TYR A 234 -11.71 2.01 -8.95
C TYR A 234 -11.83 0.60 -9.53
N GLN A 235 -12.91 0.28 -10.26
CA GLN A 235 -13.02 -1.02 -10.93
C GLN A 235 -12.04 -1.13 -12.10
N LEU A 236 -11.75 -0.01 -12.78
CA LEU A 236 -10.74 0.04 -13.84
C LEU A 236 -9.33 -0.07 -13.25
N GLU A 237 -9.07 0.63 -12.15
CA GLU A 237 -7.84 0.50 -11.36
C GLU A 237 -7.61 -0.95 -10.92
N SER A 238 -8.61 -1.56 -10.28
CA SER A 238 -8.56 -2.96 -9.83
C SER A 238 -8.25 -3.95 -10.97
N MET A 239 -8.82 -3.72 -12.16
CA MET A 239 -8.51 -4.54 -13.34
C MET A 239 -7.08 -4.37 -13.83
N PHE A 240 -6.55 -3.14 -13.83
CA PHE A 240 -5.16 -2.88 -14.19
C PHE A 240 -4.19 -3.55 -13.21
N LEU A 241 -4.37 -3.29 -11.91
CA LEU A 241 -3.56 -3.86 -10.83
C LEU A 241 -3.59 -5.39 -10.86
N HIS A 242 -4.77 -5.98 -11.02
CA HIS A 242 -4.90 -7.43 -11.14
C HIS A 242 -4.12 -7.98 -12.32
N HIS A 243 -4.20 -7.33 -13.49
CA HIS A 243 -3.53 -7.81 -14.70
C HIS A 243 -2.01 -7.72 -14.60
N THR A 244 -1.47 -6.56 -14.21
CA THR A 244 -0.02 -6.34 -14.12
C THR A 244 0.62 -7.22 -13.05
N TYR A 245 -0.12 -7.50 -11.98
CA TYR A 245 0.34 -8.39 -10.94
C TYR A 245 0.23 -9.86 -11.38
N MET A 246 -0.97 -10.33 -11.74
CA MET A 246 -1.25 -11.74 -12.07
C MET A 246 -0.38 -12.26 -13.23
N TYR A 247 -0.25 -11.49 -14.31
CA TYR A 247 0.46 -11.94 -15.51
C TYR A 247 1.90 -11.39 -15.57
N GLY A 248 2.17 -10.29 -14.87
CA GLY A 248 3.48 -9.62 -14.93
C GLY A 248 4.40 -9.86 -13.75
N GLY A 249 3.89 -10.39 -12.63
CA GLY A 249 4.64 -10.45 -11.36
C GLY A 249 4.96 -9.08 -10.74
N CYS A 250 4.26 -8.02 -11.17
CA CYS A 250 4.52 -6.66 -10.70
C CYS A 250 3.78 -6.40 -9.38
N ARG A 251 4.48 -6.58 -8.25
CA ARG A 251 3.90 -6.40 -6.91
C ARG A 251 3.59 -4.94 -6.56
N HIS A 252 4.26 -4.02 -7.25
CA HIS A 252 4.13 -2.58 -7.06
C HIS A 252 3.67 -1.91 -8.35
N CYS A 253 3.01 -0.77 -8.20
CA CYS A 253 2.88 0.22 -9.26
C CYS A 253 3.95 1.29 -9.07
N SER A 254 4.40 1.87 -10.17
CA SER A 254 5.42 2.92 -10.15
C SER A 254 4.92 4.19 -9.44
N TYR A 255 3.60 4.44 -9.47
CA TYR A 255 2.91 5.59 -8.86
C TYR A 255 1.43 5.26 -8.61
N THR A 256 0.67 6.21 -8.07
CA THR A 256 -0.75 6.02 -7.73
C THR A 256 -1.54 6.01 -9.02
N CYS A 257 -2.39 5.01 -9.22
CA CYS A 257 -3.18 4.90 -10.44
C CYS A 257 -4.18 6.06 -10.52
N ILE A 258 -4.16 6.80 -11.63
CA ILE A 258 -5.14 7.84 -11.93
C ILE A 258 -6.19 7.22 -12.84
N CYS A 259 -7.42 7.06 -12.37
CA CYS A 259 -8.54 6.58 -13.18
C CYS A 259 -9.60 7.66 -13.30
N ALA A 260 -9.33 8.70 -14.09
CA ALA A 260 -10.18 9.88 -14.16
C ALA A 260 -11.19 9.81 -15.31
N THR A 261 -12.45 10.09 -15.04
CA THR A 261 -13.52 10.11 -16.07
C THR A 261 -14.26 11.44 -16.12
N GLY A 262 -14.81 11.78 -17.29
CA GLY A 262 -15.58 13.00 -17.49
C GLY A 262 -14.76 14.24 -17.11
N GLY A 263 -15.34 15.12 -16.28
CA GLY A 263 -14.66 16.33 -15.79
C GLY A 263 -13.43 16.07 -14.93
N ASN A 264 -13.32 14.89 -14.29
CA ASN A 264 -12.15 14.57 -13.46
C ASN A 264 -10.87 14.43 -14.31
N SER A 265 -11.00 14.13 -15.60
CA SER A 265 -9.85 13.99 -16.51
C SER A 265 -9.06 15.29 -16.73
N SER A 266 -9.57 16.44 -16.31
CA SER A 266 -8.80 17.70 -16.26
C SER A 266 -7.97 17.88 -14.99
N VAL A 267 -8.02 16.94 -14.05
CA VAL A 267 -7.24 16.95 -12.81
C VAL A 267 -6.07 15.98 -12.96
N LEU A 268 -4.86 16.53 -13.09
CA LEU A 268 -3.67 15.77 -13.53
C LEU A 268 -3.28 14.60 -12.61
N HIS A 269 -3.44 14.75 -11.29
CA HIS A 269 -3.10 13.72 -10.30
C HIS A 269 -4.35 13.30 -9.50
N TYR A 270 -5.44 12.98 -10.19
CA TYR A 270 -6.65 12.42 -9.58
C TYR A 270 -6.42 10.98 -9.06
N GLY A 271 -7.24 10.47 -8.13
CA GLY A 271 -7.10 9.12 -7.58
C GLY A 271 -6.28 9.03 -6.29
N HIS A 272 -5.80 10.16 -5.77
CA HIS A 272 -5.17 10.21 -4.45
C HIS A 272 -6.21 10.13 -3.31
N ALA A 273 -5.77 9.92 -2.08
CA ALA A 273 -6.67 9.62 -0.96
C ALA A 273 -7.76 10.68 -0.64
N ALA A 274 -7.56 11.94 -1.02
CA ALA A 274 -8.56 13.00 -0.83
C ALA A 274 -9.42 13.28 -2.08
N ALA A 275 -9.16 12.57 -3.18
CA ALA A 275 -9.98 12.54 -4.39
C ALA A 275 -9.83 11.15 -5.04
N PRO A 276 -10.35 10.09 -4.38
CA PRO A 276 -10.13 8.71 -4.80
C PRO A 276 -10.85 8.39 -6.12
N ASN A 277 -10.47 7.28 -6.76
CA ASN A 277 -11.10 6.79 -7.99
C ASN A 277 -12.52 6.24 -7.74
N ASP A 278 -13.49 7.05 -7.31
CA ASP A 278 -14.81 6.57 -6.84
C ASP A 278 -16.02 7.03 -7.66
N ARG A 279 -15.82 7.80 -8.73
CA ARG A 279 -16.91 8.28 -9.57
C ARG A 279 -17.53 7.13 -10.37
N THR A 280 -18.86 7.14 -10.48
CA THR A 280 -19.57 6.34 -11.48
C THR A 280 -19.53 7.08 -12.81
N PHE A 281 -19.01 6.45 -13.86
CA PHE A 281 -18.91 7.11 -15.15
C PHE A 281 -20.10 6.80 -16.07
N GLU A 282 -20.52 7.83 -16.80
CA GLU A 282 -21.77 7.85 -17.56
C GLU A 282 -21.54 7.64 -19.06
N ASP A 283 -22.59 7.27 -19.80
CA ASP A 283 -22.50 7.19 -21.26
C ASP A 283 -22.11 8.56 -21.86
N GLY A 284 -21.08 8.55 -22.71
CA GLY A 284 -20.53 9.76 -23.33
C GLY A 284 -19.31 10.35 -22.63
N ASP A 285 -18.92 9.88 -21.43
CA ASP A 285 -17.69 10.34 -20.78
C ASP A 285 -16.42 9.92 -21.53
N MET A 286 -15.36 10.73 -21.40
CA MET A 286 -13.98 10.30 -21.67
C MET A 286 -13.39 9.69 -20.41
N ALA A 287 -12.64 8.61 -20.54
CA ALA A 287 -11.70 8.13 -19.52
C ALA A 287 -10.29 8.61 -19.86
N LEU A 288 -9.53 8.98 -18.84
CA LEU A 288 -8.09 9.21 -18.85
C LEU A 288 -7.52 8.35 -17.74
N LEU A 289 -6.75 7.35 -18.14
CA LEU A 289 -6.15 6.36 -17.26
C LEU A 289 -4.64 6.54 -17.29
N ASP A 290 -4.05 6.96 -16.19
CA ASP A 290 -2.60 7.08 -16.02
C ASP A 290 -2.13 6.07 -14.99
N MET A 291 -1.54 4.97 -15.47
CA MET A 291 -1.20 3.82 -14.64
C MET A 291 0.03 3.09 -15.21
N GLY A 292 0.94 2.69 -14.32
CA GLY A 292 2.16 1.99 -14.69
C GLY A 292 2.62 0.99 -13.62
N ALA A 293 2.97 -0.21 -14.06
CA ALA A 293 3.53 -1.28 -13.23
C ALA A 293 5.01 -1.06 -12.95
N GLU A 294 5.48 -1.57 -11.82
CA GLU A 294 6.89 -1.63 -11.45
C GLU A 294 7.37 -3.09 -11.41
N TYR A 295 8.43 -3.39 -12.18
CA TYR A 295 9.06 -4.70 -12.23
C TYR A 295 10.53 -4.63 -11.79
N ASN A 296 10.85 -5.29 -10.68
CA ASN A 296 12.18 -5.26 -10.04
C ASN A 296 12.73 -3.84 -9.94
N PHE A 297 11.94 -2.95 -9.33
CA PHE A 297 12.22 -1.52 -9.13
C PHE A 297 12.11 -0.65 -10.38
N TYR A 298 12.12 -1.19 -11.60
CA TYR A 298 11.99 -0.39 -12.83
C TYR A 298 10.51 -0.17 -13.19
N GLY A 299 10.15 1.09 -13.33
CA GLY A 299 8.77 1.51 -13.58
C GLY A 299 8.42 1.66 -15.06
N SER A 300 7.11 1.61 -15.32
CA SER A 300 6.45 2.16 -16.50
C SER A 300 5.55 3.32 -16.10
N ASP A 301 5.19 4.16 -17.09
CA ASP A 301 4.27 5.29 -16.98
C ASP A 301 3.50 5.42 -18.29
N ILE A 302 2.20 5.13 -18.25
CA ILE A 302 1.36 5.07 -19.45
C ILE A 302 0.03 5.74 -19.16
N THR A 303 -0.23 6.79 -19.94
CA THR A 303 -1.53 7.44 -19.99
C THR A 303 -2.31 7.03 -21.25
N CYS A 304 -3.50 6.45 -21.07
CA CYS A 304 -4.45 6.14 -22.14
C CYS A 304 -5.72 6.99 -21.99
N SER A 305 -6.24 7.53 -23.10
CA SER A 305 -7.53 8.24 -23.11
C SER A 305 -8.49 7.66 -24.14
N PHE A 306 -9.71 7.34 -23.73
CA PHE A 306 -10.70 6.68 -24.58
C PHE A 306 -12.15 6.98 -24.14
N PRO A 307 -13.13 6.92 -25.05
CA PRO A 307 -14.54 7.09 -24.69
C PRO A 307 -15.07 5.86 -23.95
N VAL A 308 -15.75 6.04 -22.81
CA VAL A 308 -16.20 4.92 -21.97
C VAL A 308 -17.20 3.99 -22.66
N ASN A 309 -17.89 4.48 -23.68
CA ASN A 309 -18.84 3.72 -24.51
C ASN A 309 -18.22 3.16 -25.82
N GLY A 310 -16.91 3.37 -26.01
CA GLY A 310 -16.16 2.94 -27.20
C GLY A 310 -16.35 3.79 -28.46
N LYS A 311 -17.02 4.95 -28.37
CA LYS A 311 -17.26 5.85 -29.52
C LYS A 311 -16.97 7.32 -29.16
N PHE A 312 -16.00 7.90 -29.86
CA PHE A 312 -15.69 9.33 -29.72
C PHE A 312 -16.82 10.20 -30.27
N THR A 313 -17.18 11.25 -29.54
CA THR A 313 -17.94 12.38 -30.10
C THR A 313 -17.06 13.23 -31.02
N SER A 314 -17.67 14.19 -31.74
CA SER A 314 -16.91 15.15 -32.56
C SER A 314 -15.86 15.90 -31.75
N ASP A 315 -16.26 16.36 -30.57
CA ASP A 315 -15.46 17.26 -29.74
C ASP A 315 -14.33 16.48 -29.07
N GLN A 316 -14.62 15.29 -28.55
CA GLN A 316 -13.60 14.39 -28.01
C GLN A 316 -12.58 14.01 -29.09
N LYS A 317 -13.05 13.72 -30.31
CA LYS A 317 -12.18 13.39 -31.43
C LYS A 317 -11.30 14.57 -31.84
N LEU A 318 -11.80 15.80 -31.81
CA LEU A 318 -11.03 17.00 -32.10
C LEU A 318 -9.84 17.13 -31.13
N ILE A 319 -10.12 17.09 -29.82
CA ILE A 319 -9.09 17.23 -28.77
C ILE A 319 -8.11 16.05 -28.83
N TYR A 320 -8.60 14.82 -28.93
CA TYR A 320 -7.74 13.63 -29.01
C TYR A 320 -6.76 13.70 -30.18
N ASN A 321 -7.22 14.09 -31.37
CA ASN A 321 -6.34 14.21 -32.54
C ASN A 321 -5.35 15.38 -32.42
N ALA A 322 -5.70 16.45 -31.72
CA ALA A 322 -4.76 17.55 -31.43
C ALA A 322 -3.57 17.04 -30.59
N VAL A 323 -3.85 16.30 -29.52
CA VAL A 323 -2.83 15.70 -28.65
C VAL A 323 -2.02 14.63 -29.42
N LEU A 324 -2.69 13.74 -30.17
CA LEU A 324 -2.01 12.72 -30.99
C LEU A 324 -1.08 13.34 -32.04
N LYS A 325 -1.49 14.45 -32.67
CA LYS A 325 -0.65 15.18 -33.63
C LYS A 325 0.57 15.80 -32.96
N ALA A 326 0.41 16.36 -31.76
CA ALA A 326 1.53 16.90 -30.98
C ALA A 326 2.50 15.79 -30.54
N TYR A 327 1.97 14.65 -30.09
CA TYR A 327 2.72 13.43 -29.78
C TYR A 327 3.57 13.00 -30.98
N ASP A 328 2.94 12.76 -32.14
CA ASP A 328 3.62 12.28 -33.35
C ASP A 328 4.68 13.29 -33.82
N GLY A 329 4.39 14.59 -33.71
CA GLY A 329 5.32 15.66 -34.05
C GLY A 329 6.58 15.63 -33.20
N VAL A 330 6.46 15.57 -31.88
CA VAL A 330 7.62 15.48 -30.97
C VAL A 330 8.42 14.20 -31.23
N ILE A 331 7.77 13.02 -31.27
CA ILE A 331 8.45 11.74 -31.49
C ILE A 331 9.23 11.72 -32.81
N SER A 332 8.74 12.42 -33.84
CA SER A 332 9.44 12.51 -35.13
C SER A 332 10.72 13.36 -35.10
N GLU A 333 10.81 14.33 -34.20
CA GLU A 333 11.95 15.24 -34.06
C GLU A 333 12.96 14.78 -33.00
N MET A 334 12.53 13.92 -32.07
CA MET A 334 13.38 13.38 -31.01
C MET A 334 14.60 12.61 -31.54
N LYS A 335 15.78 13.14 -31.21
CA LYS A 335 17.09 12.55 -31.51
C LYS A 335 18.16 13.18 -30.59
N PRO A 336 19.33 12.54 -30.44
CA PRO A 336 20.44 13.14 -29.69
C PRO A 336 20.78 14.55 -30.17
N GLY A 337 21.03 15.46 -29.23
CA GLY A 337 21.36 16.88 -29.47
C GLY A 337 20.17 17.84 -29.52
N VAL A 338 18.92 17.34 -29.47
CA VAL A 338 17.73 18.20 -29.38
C VAL A 338 17.47 18.63 -27.95
N ASN A 339 17.05 19.88 -27.74
CA ASN A 339 16.72 20.39 -26.41
C ASN A 339 15.27 20.03 -25.99
N TRP A 340 15.07 19.58 -24.75
CA TRP A 340 13.74 19.20 -24.25
C TRP A 340 12.73 20.36 -24.17
N VAL A 341 13.21 21.58 -23.90
CA VAL A 341 12.35 22.79 -23.86
C VAL A 341 11.77 23.07 -25.25
N ASP A 342 12.55 22.86 -26.30
CA ASP A 342 12.10 23.04 -27.67
C ASP A 342 11.04 22.00 -28.07
N MET A 343 11.15 20.76 -27.57
CA MET A 343 10.11 19.74 -27.76
C MET A 343 8.80 20.12 -27.07
N HIS A 344 8.85 20.69 -25.86
CA HIS A 344 7.64 21.20 -25.19
C HIS A 344 7.00 22.33 -26.01
N LYS A 345 7.80 23.29 -26.50
CA LYS A 345 7.30 24.39 -27.35
C LYS A 345 6.72 23.88 -28.68
N LEU A 346 7.29 22.81 -29.25
CA LEU A 346 6.77 22.17 -30.46
C LEU A 346 5.39 21.56 -30.21
N ALA A 347 5.23 20.79 -29.13
CA ALA A 347 3.95 20.20 -28.74
C ALA A 347 2.88 21.29 -28.52
N GLU A 348 3.24 22.31 -27.74
CA GLU A 348 2.36 23.46 -27.43
C GLU A 348 1.88 24.15 -28.72
N LYS A 349 2.81 24.42 -29.65
CA LYS A 349 2.47 25.03 -30.94
C LYS A 349 1.47 24.18 -31.73
N ILE A 350 1.70 22.86 -31.84
CA ILE A 350 0.82 21.95 -32.58
C ILE A 350 -0.58 21.88 -31.95
N ILE A 351 -0.65 21.90 -30.61
CA ILE A 351 -1.94 21.92 -29.88
C ILE A 351 -2.68 23.23 -30.19
N LEU A 352 -2.02 24.39 -30.08
CA LEU A 352 -2.63 25.69 -30.37
C LEU A 352 -3.12 25.81 -31.82
N GLU A 353 -2.34 25.33 -32.79
CA GLU A 353 -2.75 25.25 -34.19
C GLU A 353 -4.01 24.40 -34.35
N SER A 354 -4.06 23.23 -33.71
CA SER A 354 -5.20 22.31 -33.82
C SER A 354 -6.46 22.86 -33.14
N LEU A 355 -6.31 23.55 -32.01
CA LEU A 355 -7.42 24.21 -31.30
C LEU A 355 -7.95 25.43 -32.08
N LYS A 356 -7.07 26.15 -32.79
CA LYS A 356 -7.46 27.21 -33.73
C LYS A 356 -8.22 26.65 -34.92
N ASP A 357 -7.72 25.59 -35.55
CA ASP A 357 -8.39 24.92 -36.67
C ASP A 357 -9.75 24.34 -36.26
N GLY A 358 -9.87 23.90 -35.01
CA GLY A 358 -11.12 23.45 -34.39
C GLY A 358 -12.10 24.56 -34.00
N GLY A 359 -11.72 25.83 -34.15
CA GLY A 359 -12.57 26.98 -33.82
C GLY A 359 -12.68 27.29 -32.31
N ILE A 360 -11.85 26.67 -31.47
CA ILE A 360 -11.81 26.92 -30.02
C ILE A 360 -11.00 28.18 -29.71
N LEU A 361 -9.89 28.39 -30.42
CA LEU A 361 -9.03 29.56 -30.30
C LEU A 361 -9.15 30.46 -31.54
N ILE A 362 -9.02 31.77 -31.32
CA ILE A 362 -9.06 32.80 -32.38
C ILE A 362 -7.80 33.65 -32.25
N GLY A 363 -7.15 33.93 -33.38
CA GLY A 363 -5.97 34.81 -33.43
C GLY A 363 -4.77 34.16 -34.13
N ASP A 364 -3.59 34.76 -33.92
CA ASP A 364 -2.33 34.27 -34.45
C ASP A 364 -1.61 33.35 -33.44
N VAL A 365 -1.06 32.22 -33.92
CA VAL A 365 -0.43 31.22 -33.05
C VAL A 365 0.91 31.73 -32.51
N HIS A 366 1.64 32.56 -33.25
CA HIS A 366 2.90 33.12 -32.77
C HIS A 366 2.67 34.10 -31.62
N GLU A 367 1.62 34.93 -31.70
CA GLU A 367 1.18 35.76 -30.57
C GLU A 367 0.78 34.90 -29.36
N MET A 368 0.00 33.83 -29.57
CA MET A 368 -0.38 32.89 -28.49
C MET A 368 0.83 32.23 -27.82
N MET A 369 1.84 31.85 -28.60
CA MET A 369 3.09 31.28 -28.08
C MET A 369 3.91 32.30 -27.29
N THR A 370 3.90 33.57 -27.73
CA THR A 370 4.59 34.69 -27.04
C THR A 370 3.96 34.95 -25.69
N GLU A 371 2.63 34.97 -25.63
CA GLU A 371 1.84 35.16 -24.40
C GLU A 371 1.69 33.88 -23.56
N ARG A 372 2.32 32.77 -23.98
CA ARG A 372 2.29 31.46 -23.30
C ARG A 372 0.87 30.92 -23.06
N ILE A 373 -0.07 31.17 -23.98
CA ILE A 373 -1.47 30.69 -23.88
C ILE A 373 -1.54 29.17 -23.80
N GLY A 374 -0.62 28.45 -24.45
CA GLY A 374 -0.59 27.00 -24.41
C GLY A 374 -0.37 26.44 -23.00
N ALA A 375 0.23 27.20 -22.07
CA ALA A 375 0.34 26.82 -20.67
C ALA A 375 -1.02 26.64 -19.95
N VAL A 376 -2.11 27.20 -20.50
CA VAL A 376 -3.48 26.99 -19.98
C VAL A 376 -3.98 25.58 -20.32
N PHE A 377 -3.65 25.10 -21.53
CA PHE A 377 -4.10 23.79 -22.03
C PHE A 377 -3.08 22.68 -21.75
N MET A 378 -1.84 23.04 -21.47
CA MET A 378 -0.74 22.16 -21.08
C MET A 378 -0.01 22.74 -19.85
N PRO A 379 -0.63 22.69 -18.65
CA PRO A 379 -0.07 23.30 -17.44
C PRO A 379 1.10 22.51 -16.82
N HIS A 380 1.40 21.32 -17.36
CA HIS A 380 2.47 20.43 -16.93
C HIS A 380 3.62 20.35 -17.95
N GLY A 381 4.75 19.76 -17.54
CA GLY A 381 5.85 19.47 -18.46
C GLY A 381 5.47 18.42 -19.51
N LEU A 382 6.20 18.39 -20.64
CA LEU A 382 5.95 17.43 -21.73
C LEU A 382 6.23 15.96 -21.34
N GLY A 383 7.16 15.75 -20.40
CA GLY A 383 7.59 14.43 -19.93
C GLY A 383 8.79 14.56 -18.99
N HIS A 384 9.32 13.42 -18.55
CA HIS A 384 10.39 13.31 -17.56
C HIS A 384 11.33 12.14 -17.86
N LEU A 385 12.37 11.96 -17.02
CA LEU A 385 13.19 10.76 -17.05
C LEU A 385 12.43 9.62 -16.35
N LEU A 386 12.59 8.40 -16.84
CA LEU A 386 11.98 7.18 -16.28
C LEU A 386 13.03 6.11 -16.04
N GLY A 387 12.94 5.42 -14.90
CA GLY A 387 13.86 4.36 -14.50
C GLY A 387 13.39 3.65 -13.25
N ILE A 388 14.20 3.69 -12.19
CA ILE A 388 13.86 3.09 -10.90
C ILE A 388 12.78 3.90 -10.14
N ASP A 389 12.69 5.18 -10.43
CA ASP A 389 11.59 6.03 -9.98
C ASP A 389 10.82 6.51 -11.23
N THR A 390 9.50 6.71 -11.12
CA THR A 390 8.66 7.28 -12.20
C THR A 390 9.20 8.63 -12.65
N HIS A 391 9.45 9.51 -11.69
CA HIS A 391 10.21 10.75 -11.88
C HIS A 391 11.68 10.50 -11.53
N ASP A 392 12.41 9.85 -12.45
CA ASP A 392 13.82 9.45 -12.27
C ASP A 392 14.72 10.71 -12.15
N PRO A 393 15.74 10.70 -11.27
CA PRO A 393 16.50 11.91 -10.97
C PRO A 393 17.45 12.30 -12.10
N GLY A 394 18.00 13.51 -12.02
CA GLY A 394 19.00 14.02 -12.95
C GLY A 394 18.44 14.91 -14.05
N GLY A 395 17.20 15.38 -13.94
CA GLY A 395 16.60 16.32 -14.90
C GLY A 395 17.29 17.69 -14.96
N TYR A 396 17.86 18.16 -13.85
CA TYR A 396 18.54 19.46 -13.71
C TYR A 396 19.94 19.29 -13.07
N PRO A 397 21.00 19.02 -13.85
CA PRO A 397 22.37 19.09 -13.35
C PRO A 397 22.72 20.53 -12.95
N LYS A 398 23.79 20.71 -12.15
CA LYS A 398 24.17 21.99 -11.50
C LYS A 398 24.31 23.19 -12.45
N GLU A 399 24.54 22.95 -13.74
CA GLU A 399 24.75 23.97 -14.77
C GLU A 399 23.46 24.38 -15.51
N ILE A 400 22.35 23.66 -15.29
CA ILE A 400 21.09 23.86 -16.01
C ILE A 400 20.02 24.34 -15.03
N GLU A 401 19.49 25.54 -15.27
CA GLU A 401 18.40 26.10 -14.48
C GLU A 401 17.02 25.73 -15.05
N ARG A 402 16.04 25.59 -14.15
CA ARG A 402 14.65 25.38 -14.52
C ARG A 402 14.06 26.68 -15.09
N PRO A 403 13.45 26.66 -16.29
CA PRO A 403 12.77 27.84 -16.84
C PRO A 403 11.68 28.36 -15.90
N LYS A 404 11.43 29.68 -15.91
CA LYS A 404 10.44 30.32 -15.02
C LYS A 404 9.11 30.67 -15.71
N GLU A 405 9.08 30.61 -17.04
CA GLU A 405 7.90 30.93 -17.85
C GLU A 405 6.72 29.98 -17.56
N PRO A 406 5.46 30.45 -17.68
CA PRO A 406 4.28 29.59 -17.61
C PRO A 406 4.39 28.36 -18.53
N GLY A 407 3.96 27.20 -18.04
CA GLY A 407 4.13 25.89 -18.68
C GLY A 407 5.54 25.33 -18.51
N LEU A 408 6.57 26.09 -18.90
CA LEU A 408 7.98 25.63 -18.88
C LEU A 408 8.51 25.40 -17.46
N LYS A 409 8.02 26.15 -16.47
CA LYS A 409 8.36 25.96 -15.04
C LYS A 409 7.96 24.59 -14.48
N SER A 410 7.06 23.88 -15.16
CA SER A 410 6.59 22.55 -14.79
C SER A 410 7.43 21.44 -15.44
N LEU A 411 8.42 21.77 -16.28
CA LEU A 411 9.32 20.78 -16.88
C LEU A 411 10.17 20.11 -15.79
N ARG A 412 10.26 18.77 -15.84
CA ARG A 412 11.12 17.97 -14.96
C ARG A 412 12.54 17.78 -15.52
N THR A 413 12.79 18.20 -16.75
CA THR A 413 14.14 18.29 -17.33
C THR A 413 14.22 19.43 -18.34
N ALA A 414 15.42 20.01 -18.51
CA ALA A 414 15.73 20.97 -19.58
C ALA A 414 17.00 20.58 -20.34
N ARG A 415 17.34 19.28 -20.33
CA ARG A 415 18.56 18.74 -20.92
C ARG A 415 18.44 18.60 -22.43
N ASP A 416 19.60 18.64 -23.10
CA ASP A 416 19.72 18.10 -24.45
C ASP A 416 19.66 16.57 -24.40
N LEU A 417 18.94 15.98 -25.35
CA LEU A 417 18.83 14.53 -25.47
C LEU A 417 20.20 13.92 -25.79
N ARG A 418 20.52 12.80 -25.14
CA ARG A 418 21.72 12.01 -25.44
C ARG A 418 21.32 10.57 -25.74
N GLU A 419 22.16 9.87 -26.50
CA GLU A 419 21.98 8.44 -26.71
C GLU A 419 21.97 7.69 -25.37
N GLY A 420 21.06 6.74 -25.22
CA GLY A 420 20.87 5.97 -23.98
C GLY A 420 20.18 6.73 -22.84
N MET A 421 19.85 8.02 -22.98
CA MET A 421 18.93 8.68 -22.05
C MET A 421 17.53 8.14 -22.28
N ASN A 422 17.07 7.32 -21.34
CA ASN A 422 15.65 6.97 -21.32
C ASN A 422 14.88 8.19 -20.84
N GLN A 423 14.17 8.81 -21.76
CA GLN A 423 13.15 9.76 -21.44
C GLN A 423 11.82 9.06 -21.57
N ASP A 424 10.95 9.31 -20.60
CA ASP A 424 9.52 9.10 -20.69
C ASP A 424 8.92 10.15 -21.62
N ALA A 425 9.51 10.24 -22.81
CA ALA A 425 9.20 11.26 -23.75
C ALA A 425 7.86 10.90 -24.36
N ILE A 426 6.86 11.43 -23.66
CA ILE A 426 5.44 11.36 -23.87
C ILE A 426 4.90 10.00 -23.44
N SER A 427 4.31 9.99 -22.23
CA SER A 427 3.39 8.96 -21.74
C SER A 427 2.67 8.34 -22.94
N LEU A 428 2.91 7.04 -23.15
CA LEU A 428 2.64 6.34 -24.39
C LEU A 428 1.16 6.44 -24.82
N MET A 429 0.77 7.52 -25.51
CA MET A 429 -0.36 7.56 -26.45
C MET A 429 -0.01 6.79 -27.74
N ARG A 430 0.61 5.61 -27.60
CA ARG A 430 0.93 4.73 -28.72
C ARG A 430 0.07 3.48 -28.79
N TYR A 431 -1.04 3.48 -28.05
CA TYR A 431 -2.05 2.43 -28.11
C TYR A 431 -3.38 3.00 -28.62
N TRP A 432 -3.52 2.87 -29.95
CA TRP A 432 -4.75 2.61 -30.73
C TRP A 432 -5.36 3.65 -31.68
N LEU A 433 -5.46 3.21 -32.93
CA LEU A 433 -6.52 3.52 -33.91
C LEU A 433 -6.90 2.21 -34.61
N LEU A 434 -7.99 1.56 -34.21
CA LEU A 434 -8.74 0.65 -35.09
C LEU A 434 -10.24 0.86 -34.87
N PRO A 435 -11.02 1.19 -35.91
CA PRO A 435 -12.47 1.22 -35.83
C PRO A 435 -13.00 -0.20 -35.63
N TRP A 436 -13.83 -0.36 -34.60
CA TRP A 436 -14.70 -1.50 -34.36
C TRP A 436 -15.31 -2.05 -35.67
N LYS A 437 -14.84 -3.21 -36.12
CA LYS A 437 -15.52 -4.05 -37.12
C LYS A 437 -15.34 -5.53 -36.78
N ILE A 438 -15.92 -5.99 -35.67
CA ILE A 438 -16.25 -7.41 -35.51
C ILE A 438 -17.67 -7.56 -34.97
N GLN A 439 -18.50 -8.10 -35.86
CA GLN A 439 -19.76 -8.84 -35.69
C GLN A 439 -20.54 -8.64 -34.40
N ALA A 440 -21.61 -7.85 -34.52
CA ALA A 440 -22.83 -8.06 -33.78
C ALA A 440 -23.35 -9.48 -34.02
N HIS A 441 -23.03 -10.42 -33.13
CA HIS A 441 -23.90 -11.57 -32.91
C HIS A 441 -25.12 -11.08 -32.16
N ARG A 442 -26.21 -10.93 -32.91
CA ARG A 442 -27.56 -10.72 -32.40
C ARG A 442 -27.90 -11.89 -31.47
N SER A 443 -27.93 -11.67 -30.16
CA SER A 443 -28.87 -12.38 -29.29
C SER A 443 -30.03 -11.44 -28.99
N SER A 444 -31.05 -11.54 -29.85
CA SER A 444 -32.36 -10.95 -29.62
C SER A 444 -33.06 -11.69 -28.48
N SER A 445 -33.10 -11.11 -27.27
CA SER A 445 -34.19 -11.36 -26.30
C SER A 445 -34.06 -10.52 -25.02
N THR A 446 -34.26 -9.20 -25.09
CA THR A 446 -34.79 -8.43 -23.94
C THR A 446 -35.31 -7.06 -24.39
N THR A 447 -36.38 -7.09 -25.19
CA THR A 447 -37.23 -5.92 -25.44
C THR A 447 -38.57 -6.18 -24.77
N LYS A 448 -38.64 -5.97 -23.45
CA LYS A 448 -39.89 -5.70 -22.70
C LYS A 448 -39.59 -5.43 -21.22
N ARG A 449 -39.33 -4.16 -20.89
CA ARG A 449 -39.78 -3.43 -19.68
C ARG A 449 -39.04 -2.10 -19.59
N LEU A 450 -39.51 -1.15 -20.39
CA LEU A 450 -39.12 0.26 -20.32
C LEU A 450 -40.30 1.14 -20.73
N GLN A 451 -41.50 0.76 -20.26
CA GLN A 451 -42.74 1.51 -20.48
C GLN A 451 -43.67 1.64 -19.26
N ASP A 452 -43.28 1.18 -18.05
CA ASP A 452 -44.12 1.31 -16.85
C ASP A 452 -43.37 1.89 -15.64
N LEU A 453 -42.91 3.15 -15.74
CA LEU A 453 -42.62 3.99 -14.57
C LEU A 453 -42.77 5.48 -14.91
N LYS A 454 -43.90 5.79 -15.55
CA LYS A 454 -44.46 7.14 -15.74
C LYS A 454 -45.92 7.13 -15.27
N ALA A 455 -46.13 6.91 -13.98
CA ALA A 455 -47.37 7.21 -13.26
C ALA A 455 -47.16 6.94 -11.76
N SER A 456 -46.87 7.99 -11.00
CA SER A 456 -47.29 8.20 -9.60
C SER A 456 -46.57 9.42 -9.03
N VAL A 457 -47.01 10.59 -9.50
CA VAL A 457 -47.02 11.81 -8.69
C VAL A 457 -48.49 12.05 -8.39
N GLU A 458 -48.87 11.97 -7.11
CA GLU A 458 -49.94 12.74 -6.44
C GLU A 458 -50.41 12.02 -5.16
N SER A 459 -49.89 12.44 -4.02
CA SER A 459 -50.71 12.83 -2.86
C SER A 459 -49.84 13.54 -1.84
N GLY A 460 -50.28 14.73 -1.44
CA GLY A 460 -49.45 15.78 -0.85
C GLY A 460 -48.92 15.54 0.55
N SER A 461 -47.85 16.26 0.85
CA SER A 461 -47.67 16.93 2.13
C SER A 461 -46.97 18.25 1.88
N LYS A 462 -47.63 19.33 2.33
CA LYS A 462 -47.28 20.73 2.11
C LYS A 462 -45.92 21.06 2.75
N VAL A 463 -45.00 21.61 1.98
CA VAL A 463 -43.91 22.43 2.51
C VAL A 463 -44.02 23.80 1.86
N THR A 464 -44.26 24.79 2.71
CA THR A 464 -44.47 26.20 2.36
C THR A 464 -43.14 26.82 1.92
N TRP A 465 -43.10 27.37 0.71
CA TRP A 465 -41.99 28.19 0.24
C TRP A 465 -42.09 29.58 0.87
N CYS A 466 -41.09 29.98 1.65
CA CYS A 466 -40.85 31.37 2.03
C CYS A 466 -39.72 31.93 1.18
N THR A 467 -40.06 32.85 0.28
CA THR A 467 -39.16 33.80 -0.38
C THR A 467 -38.63 34.82 0.63
N LEU A 468 -37.31 34.91 0.79
CA LEU A 468 -36.57 36.09 1.26
C LEU A 468 -35.22 36.09 0.51
N ALA A 469 -35.05 36.92 -0.51
CA ALA A 469 -34.60 38.32 -0.45
C ALA A 469 -33.16 38.45 0.03
N ALA A 470 -32.32 38.98 -0.87
CA ALA A 470 -30.89 39.19 -0.73
C ALA A 470 -30.51 40.04 0.50
N GLY A 471 -29.42 39.64 1.16
CA GLY A 471 -28.69 40.43 2.14
C GLY A 471 -27.28 39.89 2.30
N LYS A 472 -26.29 40.72 1.97
CA LYS A 472 -24.88 40.49 2.28
C LYS A 472 -24.70 40.53 3.80
N GLU A 473 -24.04 39.55 4.40
CA GLU A 473 -23.28 39.72 5.64
C GLU A 473 -22.38 38.49 5.89
N CYS A 474 -21.06 38.71 5.88
CA CYS A 474 -20.09 37.78 6.43
C CYS A 474 -20.31 37.74 7.95
N CYS A 475 -20.56 36.55 8.51
CA CYS A 475 -20.75 36.40 9.95
C CYS A 475 -19.42 36.53 10.71
N HIS A 476 -19.14 37.73 11.24
CA HIS A 476 -18.46 37.88 12.52
C HIS A 476 -19.43 37.43 13.63
N TYR A 477 -19.02 36.51 14.50
CA TYR A 477 -19.86 36.05 15.61
C TYR A 477 -19.73 37.01 16.81
N GLN A 478 -20.80 37.73 17.15
CA GLN A 478 -20.98 38.36 18.47
C GLN A 478 -21.79 37.42 19.36
N ILE A 479 -21.20 36.93 20.46
CA ILE A 479 -21.88 36.13 21.48
C ILE A 479 -22.41 37.05 22.59
N SER A 480 -23.72 36.98 22.87
CA SER A 480 -24.34 37.63 24.02
C SER A 480 -24.75 36.62 25.11
N GLN A 481 -24.48 37.01 26.36
CA GLN A 481 -25.11 36.61 27.64
C GLN A 481 -24.84 35.18 28.21
N ARG A 482 -23.85 35.17 29.12
CA ARG A 482 -23.50 34.28 30.26
C ARG A 482 -24.42 33.09 30.62
N LYS A 483 -23.80 31.90 30.71
CA LYS A 483 -23.93 30.85 31.76
C LYS A 483 -22.74 29.86 31.66
N PRO A 484 -22.43 29.09 32.73
CA PRO A 484 -21.12 29.07 33.41
C PRO A 484 -19.92 28.60 32.55
N ARG A 485 -18.74 29.11 32.92
CA ARG A 485 -17.41 28.75 32.37
C ARG A 485 -17.14 27.26 32.59
N HIS A 486 -16.99 26.51 31.50
CA HIS A 486 -16.57 25.10 31.54
C HIS A 486 -15.10 25.00 31.12
N LYS A 487 -14.37 24.08 31.73
CA LYS A 487 -13.02 23.69 31.31
C LYS A 487 -13.12 23.02 29.95
N VAL A 488 -12.95 23.78 28.87
CA VAL A 488 -12.76 23.19 27.53
C VAL A 488 -11.39 22.52 27.55
N ILE A 489 -11.40 21.18 27.43
CA ILE A 489 -10.20 20.38 27.29
C ILE A 489 -10.32 19.60 25.99
N VAL A 490 -9.39 19.86 25.07
CA VAL A 490 -9.51 19.47 23.66
C VAL A 490 -8.70 18.21 23.41
N GLY A 491 -9.35 17.16 22.91
CA GLY A 491 -8.69 16.00 22.34
C GLY A 491 -8.20 16.30 20.93
N ILE A 492 -6.89 16.54 20.72
CA ILE A 492 -6.35 16.79 19.37
C ILE A 492 -5.76 15.51 18.79
N ALA A 493 -6.33 15.05 17.68
CA ALA A 493 -5.76 14.02 16.82
C ALA A 493 -5.30 14.64 15.50
N ARG A 494 -4.24 14.09 14.88
CA ARG A 494 -3.65 14.58 13.64
C ARG A 494 -3.69 13.49 12.57
N SER A 495 -4.13 13.82 11.36
CA SER A 495 -3.91 12.95 10.20
C SER A 495 -2.49 13.18 9.65
N LYS A 496 -1.69 12.12 9.57
CA LYS A 496 -0.26 12.23 9.23
C LYS A 496 0.06 11.44 7.96
N LEU A 497 0.62 12.11 6.94
CA LEU A 497 1.35 11.45 5.85
C LEU A 497 2.63 10.80 6.39
N LEU A 498 2.92 9.57 5.95
CA LEU A 498 4.21 8.91 6.13
C LEU A 498 5.29 9.69 5.37
N ARG A 499 6.31 10.21 6.07
CA ARG A 499 7.73 10.26 5.63
C ARG A 499 8.66 10.81 6.73
N GLN A 500 9.95 10.51 6.55
CA GLN A 500 11.09 10.87 7.41
C GLN A 500 11.28 12.40 7.52
N GLY A 501 11.78 12.85 8.67
CA GLY A 501 12.44 14.15 8.81
C GLY A 501 11.48 15.34 8.97
N SER A 502 11.94 16.32 9.71
CA SER A 502 11.25 17.58 9.99
C SER A 502 11.16 18.47 8.74
N GLN A 503 10.06 18.40 7.98
CA GLN A 503 9.49 19.51 7.18
C GLN A 503 8.13 19.10 6.58
N GLU A 504 7.35 20.10 6.14
CA GLU A 504 5.94 20.01 5.75
C GLU A 504 5.60 18.85 4.78
N PRO A 505 4.37 18.29 4.87
CA PRO A 505 3.94 17.20 4.00
C PRO A 505 3.98 17.62 2.53
N ASN A 506 4.77 16.90 1.74
CA ASN A 506 4.60 16.85 0.29
C ASN A 506 3.46 15.83 0.01
N PRO A 507 2.26 16.25 -0.42
CA PRO A 507 1.14 15.34 -0.66
C PRO A 507 1.33 14.45 -1.90
N TRP A 508 2.48 14.54 -2.59
CA TRP A 508 2.70 13.98 -3.93
C TRP A 508 3.61 12.73 -3.96
N GLN A 509 3.89 12.09 -2.82
CA GLN A 509 4.66 10.85 -2.77
C GLN A 509 4.17 9.88 -1.68
N ASN A 510 3.05 9.19 -1.95
CA ASN A 510 2.83 7.76 -1.67
C ASN A 510 1.41 7.35 -2.09
N ASN A 511 1.33 6.16 -2.71
CA ASN A 511 0.10 5.40 -2.92
C ASN A 511 -0.49 5.03 -1.55
N ASP A 512 -1.81 5.07 -1.42
CA ASP A 512 -2.56 4.52 -0.28
C ASP A 512 -2.37 5.25 1.07
N PHE A 513 -2.81 6.51 1.17
CA PHE A 513 -2.99 7.11 2.49
C PHE A 513 -4.21 6.50 3.19
N ARG A 514 -3.93 5.84 4.31
CA ARG A 514 -4.93 5.30 5.24
C ARG A 514 -4.84 6.05 6.57
N GLN A 515 -5.97 6.52 7.08
CA GLN A 515 -6.06 7.41 8.24
C GLN A 515 -5.49 6.77 9.53
N GLU A 516 -4.99 7.61 10.45
CA GLU A 516 -4.65 7.17 11.81
C GLU A 516 -5.91 6.65 12.53
N SER A 517 -5.83 5.48 13.16
CA SER A 517 -7.01 4.75 13.64
C SER A 517 -7.82 5.48 14.72
N TYR A 518 -7.20 6.24 15.63
CA TYR A 518 -7.99 7.04 16.60
C TYR A 518 -8.67 8.23 15.92
N PHE A 519 -8.00 8.88 14.98
CA PHE A 519 -8.60 9.96 14.19
C PHE A 519 -9.78 9.44 13.37
N ALA A 520 -9.61 8.30 12.68
CA ALA A 520 -10.67 7.64 11.92
C ALA A 520 -11.86 7.24 12.80
N TYR A 521 -11.59 6.69 14.00
CA TYR A 521 -12.63 6.32 14.97
C TYR A 521 -13.45 7.53 15.43
N LEU A 522 -12.82 8.70 15.64
CA LEU A 522 -13.48 9.89 16.14
C LEU A 522 -14.19 10.72 15.04
N PHE A 523 -13.62 10.78 13.83
CA PHE A 523 -14.08 11.71 12.78
C PHE A 523 -14.46 11.05 11.45
N GLY A 524 -13.99 9.82 11.16
CA GLY A 524 -14.34 9.10 9.92
C GLY A 524 -13.84 9.75 8.62
N VAL A 525 -12.84 10.64 8.68
CA VAL A 525 -12.38 11.45 7.54
C VAL A 525 -11.22 10.76 6.81
N LYS A 526 -11.30 10.70 5.47
CA LYS A 526 -10.28 10.05 4.60
C LYS A 526 -9.17 11.03 4.17
N GLU A 527 -9.38 12.33 4.32
CA GLU A 527 -8.47 13.39 3.88
C GLU A 527 -7.23 13.55 4.78
N THR A 528 -6.15 14.05 4.18
CA THR A 528 -4.82 14.20 4.81
C THR A 528 -4.56 15.60 5.36
N GLY A 529 -3.63 15.71 6.33
CA GLY A 529 -3.19 16.99 6.89
C GLY A 529 -4.23 17.67 7.77
N LEU A 530 -5.09 16.90 8.43
CA LEU A 530 -6.20 17.38 9.24
C LEU A 530 -5.85 17.35 10.72
N TYR A 531 -6.55 18.18 11.48
CA TYR A 531 -6.63 18.09 12.93
C TYR A 531 -8.08 18.01 13.35
N GLY A 532 -8.35 17.37 14.48
CA GLY A 532 -9.70 17.20 15.00
C GLY A 532 -9.68 17.50 16.49
N ALA A 533 -10.70 18.21 16.97
CA ALA A 533 -10.85 18.65 18.34
C ALA A 533 -12.27 18.30 18.83
N ILE A 534 -12.38 17.83 20.08
CA ILE A 534 -13.67 17.60 20.73
C ILE A 534 -13.66 18.34 22.08
N ASP A 535 -14.64 19.20 22.29
CA ASP A 535 -14.91 19.78 23.61
C ASP A 535 -15.60 18.73 24.48
N ILE A 536 -14.89 18.22 25.48
CA ILE A 536 -15.38 17.18 26.39
C ILE A 536 -16.63 17.62 27.17
N ALA A 537 -16.78 18.91 27.47
CA ALA A 537 -17.91 19.40 28.26
C ALA A 537 -19.21 19.46 27.44
N THR A 538 -19.11 19.76 26.15
CA THR A 538 -20.28 19.96 25.29
C THR A 538 -20.48 18.88 24.24
N GLY A 539 -19.47 18.03 24.01
CA GLY A 539 -19.43 17.06 22.93
C GLY A 539 -19.23 17.69 21.55
N LYS A 540 -18.98 19.02 21.46
CA LYS A 540 -18.85 19.69 20.18
C LYS A 540 -17.55 19.30 19.48
N SER A 541 -17.66 18.86 18.23
CA SER A 541 -16.54 18.48 17.37
C SER A 541 -16.15 19.61 16.42
N ILE A 542 -14.85 19.82 16.28
CA ILE A 542 -14.24 20.82 15.38
C ILE A 542 -13.24 20.07 14.51
N LEU A 543 -13.37 20.21 13.19
CA LEU A 543 -12.43 19.67 12.21
C LEU A 543 -11.58 20.81 11.64
N PHE A 544 -10.27 20.63 11.54
CA PHE A 544 -9.34 21.60 10.98
C PHE A 544 -8.75 21.06 9.68
N VAL A 545 -8.89 21.83 8.59
CA VAL A 545 -8.48 21.46 7.23
C VAL A 545 -7.34 22.33 6.73
N THR A 546 -6.46 21.79 5.91
CA THR A 546 -5.35 22.56 5.34
C THR A 546 -5.84 23.52 4.26
N ARG A 547 -5.29 24.75 4.24
CA ARG A 547 -5.56 25.69 3.14
C ARG A 547 -5.06 25.22 1.78
N SER A 548 -4.11 24.28 1.72
CA SER A 548 -3.65 23.70 0.46
C SER A 548 -4.68 22.78 -0.18
N LEU A 549 -5.50 22.07 0.61
CA LEU A 549 -6.71 21.38 0.12
C LEU A 549 -7.71 22.39 -0.48
N ALA A 550 -7.78 23.58 0.12
CA ALA A 550 -8.53 24.73 -0.41
C ALA A 550 -7.82 25.44 -1.59
N GLY A 551 -6.53 25.19 -1.81
CA GLY A 551 -5.75 25.78 -2.90
C GLY A 551 -6.22 25.31 -4.29
N TYR A 552 -6.80 24.11 -4.36
CA TYR A 552 -7.52 23.62 -5.54
C TYR A 552 -8.75 24.48 -5.90
N ILE A 553 -9.29 25.21 -4.92
CA ILE A 553 -10.47 26.07 -5.08
C ILE A 553 -10.07 27.54 -5.37
N LEU A 554 -8.79 27.91 -5.23
CA LEU A 554 -8.31 29.24 -5.65
C LEU A 554 -8.46 29.48 -7.16
N VAL A 555 -8.52 28.42 -7.98
CA VAL A 555 -8.87 28.52 -9.41
C VAL A 555 -10.37 28.77 -9.63
N LEU A 556 -11.19 28.50 -8.62
CA LEU A 556 -12.66 28.45 -8.69
C LEU A 556 -13.38 29.59 -7.93
N GLY A 557 -12.67 30.36 -7.09
CA GLY A 557 -13.17 31.55 -6.39
C GLY A 557 -13.70 31.32 -4.97
N GLU A 558 -13.74 32.37 -4.13
CA GLU A 558 -14.08 32.32 -2.68
C GLU A 558 -15.45 31.69 -2.36
N ALA A 559 -16.45 31.85 -3.24
CA ALA A 559 -17.79 31.32 -3.00
C ALA A 559 -17.81 29.78 -2.94
N LYS A 560 -17.03 29.11 -3.81
CA LYS A 560 -16.93 27.65 -3.85
C LYS A 560 -16.15 27.08 -2.66
N LEU A 561 -15.31 27.89 -2.04
CA LEU A 561 -14.56 27.48 -0.85
C LEU A 561 -15.47 27.37 0.38
N LEU A 562 -16.38 28.33 0.54
CA LEU A 562 -17.37 28.30 1.61
C LEU A 562 -18.37 27.13 1.44
N GLU A 563 -18.77 26.85 0.20
CA GLU A 563 -19.56 25.66 -0.14
C GLU A 563 -18.83 24.37 0.25
N TYR A 564 -17.53 24.28 -0.02
CA TYR A 564 -16.72 23.11 0.34
C TYR A 564 -16.59 22.93 1.86
N LEU A 565 -16.33 23.98 2.63
CA LEU A 565 -16.27 23.88 4.09
C LEU A 565 -17.61 23.49 4.70
N ASN A 566 -18.71 24.01 4.17
CA ASN A 566 -20.06 23.60 4.57
C ASN A 566 -20.35 22.15 4.18
N TYR A 567 -19.92 21.72 2.99
CA TYR A 567 -20.00 20.33 2.57
C TYR A 567 -19.25 19.41 3.55
N LEU A 568 -18.00 19.72 3.93
CA LEU A 568 -17.25 18.92 4.89
C LEU A 568 -17.96 18.87 6.26
N LYS A 569 -18.50 20.00 6.69
CA LYS A 569 -19.27 20.07 7.94
C LYS A 569 -20.49 19.15 7.91
N GLU A 570 -21.23 19.16 6.81
CA GLU A 570 -22.42 18.31 6.63
C GLU A 570 -22.06 16.83 6.43
N ALA A 571 -21.05 16.55 5.59
CA ALA A 571 -20.60 15.21 5.24
C ALA A 571 -20.04 14.45 6.45
N PHE A 572 -19.25 15.12 7.30
CA PHE A 572 -18.66 14.51 8.50
C PHE A 572 -19.44 14.79 9.77
N MET A 573 -20.59 15.47 9.66
CA MET A 573 -21.49 15.79 10.77
C MET A 573 -20.78 16.47 11.96
N VAL A 574 -19.76 17.29 11.68
CA VAL A 574 -19.02 18.03 12.71
C VAL A 574 -19.69 19.36 13.03
N ASN A 575 -19.47 19.90 14.23
CA ASN A 575 -20.10 21.17 14.62
C ASN A 575 -19.44 22.37 13.95
N MET A 576 -18.15 22.29 13.63
CA MET A 576 -17.35 23.38 13.08
C MET A 576 -16.24 22.85 12.18
N VAL A 577 -15.94 23.56 11.09
CA VAL A 577 -14.78 23.32 10.23
C VAL A 577 -13.97 24.62 10.17
N CYS A 578 -12.68 24.55 10.49
CA CYS A 578 -11.74 25.68 10.54
C CYS A 578 -10.45 25.34 9.78
N TYR A 579 -9.51 26.28 9.67
CA TYR A 579 -8.22 26.00 9.03
C TYR A 579 -7.13 25.58 10.02
N THR A 580 -6.18 24.75 9.56
CA THR A 580 -5.08 24.26 10.40
C THR A 580 -4.13 25.35 10.91
N ASP A 581 -4.04 26.49 10.23
CA ASP A 581 -3.26 27.65 10.67
C ASP A 581 -3.99 28.50 11.72
N GLU A 582 -5.28 28.24 11.95
CA GLU A 582 -6.14 28.95 12.91
C GLU A 582 -6.38 28.14 14.21
N ILE A 583 -5.77 26.96 14.35
CA ILE A 583 -6.04 26.04 15.48
C ILE A 583 -5.91 26.76 16.83
N ALA A 584 -4.79 27.43 17.09
CA ALA A 584 -4.55 28.09 18.38
C ALA A 584 -5.60 29.16 18.69
N GLU A 585 -5.92 30.01 17.71
CA GLU A 585 -6.92 31.09 17.84
C GLU A 585 -8.31 30.52 18.12
N VAL A 586 -8.76 29.55 17.32
CA VAL A 586 -10.08 28.93 17.46
C VAL A 586 -10.22 28.23 18.81
N LEU A 587 -9.21 27.51 19.27
CA LEU A 587 -9.26 26.81 20.55
C LEU A 587 -9.26 27.77 21.74
N HIS A 588 -8.53 28.89 21.66
CA HIS A 588 -8.58 29.95 22.68
C HIS A 588 -9.95 30.62 22.75
N ASP A 589 -10.51 30.99 21.60
CA ASP A 589 -11.83 31.63 21.51
C ASP A 589 -12.93 30.70 22.01
N HIS A 590 -12.83 29.40 21.70
CA HIS A 590 -13.80 28.40 22.17
C HIS A 590 -13.73 28.20 23.69
N HIS A 591 -12.53 28.31 24.30
CA HIS A 591 -12.36 28.21 25.75
C HIS A 591 -13.02 29.39 26.49
N GLY A 592 -12.84 30.63 26.02
CA GLY A 592 -13.51 31.83 26.55
C GLY A 592 -13.21 32.15 28.03
N GLY A 593 -12.22 31.49 28.64
CA GLY A 593 -11.78 31.63 30.03
C GLY A 593 -10.48 32.45 30.17
N SER A 594 -10.18 32.87 31.41
CA SER A 594 -8.97 33.64 31.75
C SER A 594 -7.77 32.76 32.14
N GLU A 595 -7.96 31.43 32.18
CA GLU A 595 -6.93 30.44 32.51
C GLU A 595 -6.38 29.82 31.21
N LYS A 596 -5.21 29.19 31.29
CA LYS A 596 -4.67 28.44 30.13
C LYS A 596 -5.58 27.25 29.83
N PRO A 597 -5.99 27.03 28.56
CA PRO A 597 -6.74 25.83 28.21
C PRO A 597 -5.84 24.60 28.33
N VAL A 598 -6.43 23.46 28.70
CA VAL A 598 -5.73 22.17 28.74
C VAL A 598 -6.01 21.42 27.43
N LEU A 599 -5.04 20.66 26.93
CA LEU A 599 -5.17 19.76 25.78
C LEU A 599 -4.90 18.34 26.24
N PHE A 600 -5.84 17.43 26.02
CA PHE A 600 -5.59 16.01 26.20
C PHE A 600 -5.12 15.42 24.87
N LEU A 601 -3.93 14.83 24.83
CA LEU A 601 -3.34 14.35 23.58
C LEU A 601 -3.06 12.85 23.64
N LEU A 602 -3.04 12.23 22.46
CA LEU A 602 -2.74 10.81 22.31
C LEU A 602 -1.24 10.54 22.42
N HIS A 603 -0.81 9.91 23.50
CA HIS A 603 0.55 9.40 23.66
C HIS A 603 0.55 8.04 24.38
N GLU A 604 0.84 6.98 23.65
CA GLU A 604 0.70 5.60 24.13
C GLU A 604 1.75 4.72 23.48
N GLN A 605 2.29 3.77 24.25
CA GLN A 605 2.99 2.62 23.69
C GLN A 605 2.00 1.56 23.23
N ASN A 606 1.96 1.23 21.94
CA ASN A 606 1.24 0.06 21.49
C ASN A 606 1.86 -1.20 22.11
N THR A 607 1.05 -2.01 22.77
CA THR A 607 1.48 -3.24 23.46
C THR A 607 1.86 -4.41 22.54
N ASP A 608 1.57 -4.31 21.25
CA ASP A 608 1.96 -5.29 20.23
C ASP A 608 3.23 -4.86 19.49
N SER A 609 3.27 -3.63 18.98
CA SER A 609 4.42 -3.11 18.23
C SER A 609 5.52 -2.50 19.09
N ASN A 610 5.24 -2.22 20.36
CA ASN A 610 6.05 -1.41 21.27
C ASN A 610 6.33 0.04 20.81
N ASN A 611 5.70 0.49 19.72
CA ASN A 611 5.85 1.84 19.19
C ASN A 611 4.98 2.84 19.94
N PHE A 612 5.50 4.06 20.12
CA PHE A 612 4.73 5.15 20.73
C PHE A 612 3.92 5.92 19.69
N SER A 613 2.65 6.23 19.99
CA SER A 613 1.89 7.21 19.23
C SER A 613 2.52 8.59 19.41
N LYS A 614 2.59 9.37 18.33
CA LYS A 614 3.09 10.75 18.39
C LYS A 614 1.93 11.68 18.79
N PRO A 615 2.10 12.52 19.82
CA PRO A 615 1.11 13.53 20.16
C PRO A 615 0.88 14.50 18.99
N ALA A 616 -0.29 15.14 18.95
CA ALA A 616 -0.53 16.22 18.00
C ALA A 616 0.31 17.45 18.37
N GLU A 617 0.82 18.13 17.35
CA GLU A 617 1.63 19.34 17.48
C GLU A 617 1.14 20.38 16.47
N PHE A 618 1.04 21.65 16.89
CA PHE A 618 0.65 22.79 16.06
C PHE A 618 1.31 24.08 16.57
N LYS A 619 1.33 25.12 15.75
CA LYS A 619 1.92 26.42 16.11
C LYS A 619 1.06 27.15 17.15
N GLY A 620 1.66 27.71 18.20
CA GLY A 620 0.94 28.37 19.29
C GLY A 620 0.51 27.41 20.41
N MET A 621 0.96 26.15 20.36
CA MET A 621 0.66 25.14 21.37
C MET A 621 1.28 25.43 22.74
N GLU A 622 2.32 26.27 22.80
CA GLU A 622 2.97 26.76 24.02
C GLU A 622 2.03 27.55 24.96
N ASP A 623 0.92 28.06 24.43
CA ASP A 623 -0.10 28.79 25.18
C ASP A 623 -1.10 27.86 25.90
N PHE A 624 -0.97 26.54 25.70
CA PHE A 624 -1.83 25.51 26.27
C PHE A 624 -1.07 24.66 27.31
N GLU A 625 -1.80 24.17 28.31
CA GLU A 625 -1.32 23.05 29.14
C GLU A 625 -1.59 21.74 28.41
N THR A 626 -0.71 20.74 28.52
CA THR A 626 -0.87 19.45 27.83
C THR A 626 -0.87 18.30 28.83
N ASP A 627 -1.79 17.35 28.63
CA ASP A 627 -1.86 16.10 29.40
C ASP A 627 -1.93 14.92 28.43
N LEU A 628 -0.92 14.05 28.54
CA LEU A 628 -0.72 12.89 27.68
C LEU A 628 -1.27 11.59 28.28
N SER A 629 -1.80 11.63 29.50
CA SER A 629 -2.06 10.46 30.34
C SER A 629 -3.52 10.00 30.36
N VAL A 630 -4.47 10.90 30.10
CA VAL A 630 -5.91 10.68 30.31
C VAL A 630 -6.62 10.11 29.08
N LEU A 631 -6.38 10.66 27.90
CA LEU A 631 -7.20 10.38 26.71
C LEU A 631 -7.07 8.94 26.23
N HIS A 632 -5.85 8.40 26.26
CA HIS A 632 -5.57 7.10 25.67
C HIS A 632 -6.33 5.94 26.35
N PRO A 633 -6.24 5.72 27.68
CA PRO A 633 -6.94 4.59 28.33
C PRO A 633 -8.44 4.59 28.05
N ILE A 634 -9.05 5.78 28.05
CA ILE A 634 -10.48 5.97 27.80
C ILE A 634 -10.83 5.57 26.37
N LEU A 635 -10.11 6.07 25.37
CA LEU A 635 -10.40 5.75 23.97
C LEU A 635 -10.17 4.27 23.66
N THR A 636 -9.16 3.66 24.28
CA THR A 636 -8.87 2.24 24.08
C THR A 636 -9.92 1.33 24.71
N GLU A 637 -10.44 1.65 25.89
CA GLU A 637 -11.57 0.94 26.47
C GLU A 637 -12.85 1.11 25.65
N SER A 638 -13.13 2.32 25.15
CA SER A 638 -14.27 2.59 24.29
C SER A 638 -14.21 1.79 22.99
N ARG A 639 -13.05 1.77 22.31
CA ARG A 639 -12.85 1.02 21.05
C ARG A 639 -12.94 -0.49 21.21
N ALA A 640 -12.66 -1.02 22.40
CA ALA A 640 -12.73 -2.45 22.64
C ALA A 640 -14.17 -2.98 22.49
N ILE A 641 -15.18 -2.15 22.76
CA ILE A 641 -16.61 -2.48 22.71
C ILE A 641 -17.25 -1.84 21.48
N LYS A 642 -17.79 -2.66 20.58
CA LYS A 642 -18.23 -2.21 19.26
C LYS A 642 -19.70 -1.83 19.34
N SER A 643 -20.02 -0.63 18.86
CA SER A 643 -21.41 -0.22 18.62
C SER A 643 -22.04 -1.01 17.47
N ASP A 644 -23.37 -0.96 17.36
CA ASP A 644 -24.09 -1.63 16.25
C ASP A 644 -23.64 -1.13 14.87
N ALA A 645 -23.29 0.16 14.76
CA ALA A 645 -22.80 0.75 13.52
C ALA A 645 -21.41 0.21 13.15
N GLU A 646 -20.51 0.09 14.13
CA GLU A 646 -19.18 -0.50 13.91
C GLU A 646 -19.29 -1.98 13.57
N LEU A 647 -20.15 -2.71 14.28
CA LEU A 647 -20.40 -4.12 14.01
C LEU A 647 -20.97 -4.35 12.60
N PHE A 648 -21.80 -3.43 12.09
CA PHE A 648 -22.26 -3.47 10.70
C PHE A 648 -21.09 -3.38 9.70
N LEU A 649 -20.16 -2.46 9.91
CA LEU A 649 -18.99 -2.29 9.03
C LEU A 649 -18.07 -3.52 9.08
N ILE A 650 -17.83 -4.07 10.27
CA ILE A 650 -17.04 -5.30 10.46
C ILE A 650 -17.73 -6.51 9.79
N ARG A 651 -19.07 -6.62 9.90
CA ARG A 651 -19.85 -7.68 9.23
C ARG A 651 -19.73 -7.58 7.71
N TYR A 652 -19.82 -6.37 7.15
CA TYR A 652 -19.65 -6.16 5.72
C TYR A 652 -18.23 -6.55 5.25
N ALA A 653 -17.20 -6.13 5.97
CA ALA A 653 -15.83 -6.54 5.69
C ALA A 653 -15.66 -8.08 5.76
N ASN A 654 -16.29 -8.74 6.74
CA ASN A 654 -16.32 -10.20 6.87
C ASN A 654 -17.02 -10.89 5.69
N ASP A 655 -18.13 -10.34 5.22
CA ASP A 655 -18.89 -10.89 4.09
C ASP A 655 -18.05 -10.82 2.80
N VAL A 656 -17.47 -9.66 2.50
CA VAL A 656 -16.57 -9.48 1.34
C VAL A 656 -15.37 -10.44 1.42
N SER A 657 -14.75 -10.56 2.59
CA SER A 657 -13.62 -11.47 2.79
C SER A 657 -14.02 -12.93 2.64
N SER A 658 -15.16 -13.33 3.20
CA SER A 658 -15.64 -14.72 3.13
C SER A 658 -15.90 -15.13 1.67
N GLU A 659 -16.50 -14.25 0.88
CA GLU A 659 -16.68 -14.45 -0.56
C GLU A 659 -15.35 -14.56 -1.30
N ALA A 660 -14.40 -13.67 -0.99
CA ALA A 660 -13.06 -13.68 -1.60
C ALA A 660 -12.28 -14.96 -1.26
N HIS A 661 -12.38 -15.47 -0.03
CA HIS A 661 -11.81 -16.76 0.37
C HIS A 661 -12.43 -17.93 -0.40
N VAL A 662 -13.75 -17.93 -0.59
CA VAL A 662 -14.44 -18.95 -1.40
C VAL A 662 -14.00 -18.91 -2.87
N GLU A 663 -13.84 -17.72 -3.44
CA GLU A 663 -13.36 -17.57 -4.81
C GLU A 663 -11.90 -18.00 -4.96
N ALA A 664 -11.07 -17.73 -3.95
CA ALA A 664 -9.69 -18.22 -3.89
C ALA A 664 -9.64 -19.75 -3.85
N MET A 665 -10.45 -20.40 -3.01
CA MET A 665 -10.58 -21.87 -2.97
C MET A 665 -11.01 -22.44 -4.33
N ARG A 666 -12.01 -21.85 -4.99
CA ARG A 666 -12.48 -22.30 -6.32
C ARG A 666 -11.42 -22.16 -7.39
N SER A 667 -10.64 -21.09 -7.33
CA SER A 667 -9.67 -20.76 -8.36
C SER A 667 -8.37 -21.57 -8.25
N MET A 668 -8.10 -22.13 -7.07
CA MET A 668 -6.85 -22.82 -6.73
C MET A 668 -6.51 -23.98 -7.68
N ARG A 669 -5.23 -24.05 -8.06
CA ARG A 669 -4.64 -25.11 -8.89
C ARG A 669 -3.18 -25.33 -8.51
N ALA A 670 -2.67 -26.55 -8.74
CA ALA A 670 -1.27 -26.93 -8.53
C ALA A 670 -0.28 -26.32 -9.57
N ASP A 671 -0.74 -25.42 -10.44
CA ASP A 671 0.10 -24.65 -11.36
C ASP A 671 0.04 -23.14 -11.07
N MET A 672 -0.54 -22.77 -9.93
CA MET A 672 -0.58 -21.39 -9.48
C MET A 672 0.63 -21.08 -8.59
N PHE A 673 1.03 -19.83 -8.62
CA PHE A 673 1.92 -19.27 -7.63
C PHE A 673 1.12 -18.83 -6.40
N ASP A 674 1.74 -18.83 -5.21
CA ASP A 674 1.16 -18.24 -4.00
C ASP A 674 0.58 -16.84 -4.20
N ILE A 675 1.24 -16.06 -5.06
CA ILE A 675 0.86 -14.70 -5.40
C ILE A 675 -0.43 -14.61 -6.21
N ASP A 676 -0.76 -15.62 -7.00
CA ASP A 676 -1.99 -15.64 -7.80
C ASP A 676 -3.22 -15.73 -6.89
N LEU A 677 -3.12 -16.57 -5.86
CA LEU A 677 -4.16 -16.75 -4.85
C LEU A 677 -4.40 -15.45 -4.07
N ARG A 678 -3.33 -14.77 -3.68
CA ARG A 678 -3.39 -13.42 -3.10
C ARG A 678 -4.11 -12.44 -4.02
N ASN A 679 -3.80 -12.46 -5.31
CA ASN A 679 -4.35 -11.51 -6.27
C ASN A 679 -5.84 -11.72 -6.54
N ILE A 680 -6.31 -12.97 -6.49
CA ILE A 680 -7.74 -13.29 -6.54
C ILE A 680 -8.46 -12.64 -5.35
N PHE A 681 -7.92 -12.80 -4.14
CA PHE A 681 -8.49 -12.16 -2.96
C PHE A 681 -8.47 -10.64 -3.06
N LEU A 682 -7.30 -10.05 -3.40
CA LEU A 682 -7.13 -8.60 -3.47
C LEU A 682 -8.02 -7.97 -4.55
N HIS A 683 -8.20 -8.63 -5.69
CA HIS A 683 -9.11 -8.17 -6.72
C HIS A 683 -10.56 -8.12 -6.22
N HIS A 684 -11.02 -9.16 -5.50
CA HIS A 684 -12.36 -9.17 -4.92
C HIS A 684 -12.52 -8.09 -3.84
N ALA A 685 -11.52 -7.94 -2.97
CA ALA A 685 -11.52 -6.95 -1.89
C ALA A 685 -11.50 -5.51 -2.45
N ASN A 686 -10.66 -5.18 -3.43
CA ASN A 686 -10.62 -3.86 -4.08
C ASN A 686 -11.88 -3.56 -4.90
N THR A 687 -12.59 -4.60 -5.36
CA THR A 687 -13.81 -4.42 -6.17
C THR A 687 -15.05 -4.19 -5.31
N ASN A 688 -15.08 -4.75 -4.09
CA ASN A 688 -16.27 -4.76 -3.23
C ASN A 688 -16.08 -4.03 -1.88
N ALA A 689 -14.86 -3.63 -1.53
CA ALA A 689 -14.48 -2.93 -0.30
C ALA A 689 -13.32 -1.92 -0.54
N ASP A 690 -12.71 -1.39 0.52
CA ASP A 690 -11.61 -0.41 0.47
C ASP A 690 -10.22 -1.08 0.39
N GLY A 691 -10.15 -2.36 0.00
CA GLY A 691 -8.93 -3.14 -0.13
C GLY A 691 -8.69 -4.14 1.00
N CYS A 692 -7.42 -4.45 1.31
CA CYS A 692 -7.03 -5.51 2.24
C CYS A 692 -6.49 -4.93 3.57
N SER A 693 -6.91 -5.52 4.70
CA SER A 693 -6.52 -5.10 6.05
C SER A 693 -5.07 -5.47 6.39
N ILE A 694 -4.63 -6.64 5.92
CA ILE A 694 -3.28 -7.19 6.10
C ILE A 694 -2.55 -7.43 4.79
N THR A 695 -1.22 -7.45 4.84
CA THR A 695 -0.42 -8.06 3.78
C THR A 695 -0.83 -9.53 3.69
N CYS A 696 -1.50 -9.90 2.59
CA CYS A 696 -2.02 -11.25 2.42
C CYS A 696 -0.93 -12.30 2.63
N ILE A 697 -1.19 -13.24 3.53
CA ILE A 697 -0.30 -14.35 3.80
C ILE A 697 -0.80 -15.54 2.98
N CYS A 698 0.04 -16.03 2.07
CA CYS A 698 -0.18 -17.25 1.31
C CYS A 698 1.01 -18.18 1.58
N ALA A 699 0.75 -19.39 2.05
CA ALA A 699 1.78 -20.39 2.31
C ALA A 699 1.40 -21.75 1.72
N THR A 700 2.41 -22.53 1.31
CA THR A 700 2.26 -23.88 0.75
C THR A 700 3.28 -24.85 1.33
N GLY A 701 2.86 -26.09 1.61
CA GLY A 701 3.75 -27.17 2.08
C GLY A 701 4.57 -26.77 3.32
N SER A 702 5.86 -27.10 3.35
CA SER A 702 6.79 -26.72 4.44
C SER A 702 7.13 -25.23 4.50
N ASN A 703 6.70 -24.44 3.51
CA ASN A 703 7.08 -23.04 3.38
C ASN A 703 6.16 -22.12 4.18
N ARG A 704 6.74 -21.01 4.63
CA ARG A 704 6.19 -20.14 5.66
C ARG A 704 6.12 -18.68 5.20
N PRO A 705 5.26 -17.86 5.84
CA PRO A 705 4.30 -16.95 5.20
C PRO A 705 4.85 -15.71 4.46
N LEU A 706 6.15 -15.58 4.22
CA LEU A 706 6.74 -14.33 3.71
C LEU A 706 7.54 -14.41 2.42
N LYS A 707 7.89 -15.60 1.95
CA LYS A 707 8.42 -15.75 0.59
C LYS A 707 7.27 -16.02 -0.37
N MET A 708 6.54 -14.96 -0.70
CA MET A 708 5.54 -14.97 -1.78
C MET A 708 6.23 -15.02 -3.15
N GLU A 709 6.89 -16.14 -3.46
CA GLU A 709 7.38 -16.44 -4.80
C GLU A 709 7.46 -17.98 -5.04
N ILE A 710 6.45 -18.76 -4.65
CA ILE A 710 6.50 -20.24 -4.67
C ILE A 710 5.32 -20.85 -5.44
N TRP A 711 5.60 -21.90 -6.21
CA TRP A 711 4.58 -22.71 -6.88
C TRP A 711 3.83 -23.57 -5.86
N PHE A 712 2.50 -23.59 -5.94
CA PHE A 712 1.72 -24.60 -5.26
C PHE A 712 1.94 -25.96 -5.93
N GLU A 713 2.31 -27.00 -5.17
CA GLU A 713 2.50 -28.34 -5.72
C GLU A 713 1.29 -29.25 -5.44
N ASP A 714 1.10 -30.28 -6.28
CA ASP A 714 0.08 -31.29 -6.02
C ASP A 714 0.40 -32.05 -4.73
N GLY A 715 -0.58 -32.12 -3.82
CA GLY A 715 -0.43 -32.72 -2.50
C GLY A 715 -0.10 -31.74 -1.38
N ASP A 716 0.19 -30.47 -1.68
CA ASP A 716 0.40 -29.45 -0.67
C ASP A 716 -0.90 -29.01 0.03
N MET A 717 -0.73 -28.48 1.25
CA MET A 717 -1.73 -27.65 1.93
C MET A 717 -1.46 -26.18 1.62
N ALA A 718 -2.50 -25.45 1.24
CA ALA A 718 -2.47 -24.01 1.17
C ALA A 718 -3.06 -23.40 2.44
N LEU A 719 -2.42 -22.36 2.95
CA LEU A 719 -2.92 -21.52 4.03
C LEU A 719 -3.02 -20.09 3.49
N LEU A 720 -4.25 -19.59 3.37
CA LEU A 720 -4.58 -18.23 2.96
C LEU A 720 -5.07 -17.47 4.19
N ASP A 721 -4.35 -16.44 4.61
CA ASP A 721 -4.72 -15.56 5.72
C ASP A 721 -4.80 -14.11 5.25
N THR A 722 -6.05 -13.63 5.14
CA THR A 722 -6.41 -12.37 4.49
C THR A 722 -7.70 -11.81 5.05
N GLY A 723 -7.87 -10.49 4.95
CA GLY A 723 -9.13 -9.82 5.30
C GLY A 723 -9.27 -8.50 4.56
N ALA A 724 -10.51 -8.10 4.29
CA ALA A 724 -10.86 -6.84 3.67
C ALA A 724 -10.93 -5.71 4.70
N GLU A 725 -10.64 -4.50 4.28
CA GLU A 725 -10.93 -3.26 5.00
C GLU A 725 -12.12 -2.57 4.32
N TYR A 726 -13.07 -2.09 5.11
CA TYR A 726 -14.18 -1.27 4.62
C TYR A 726 -14.44 -0.11 5.59
N ASN A 727 -14.27 1.11 5.10
CA ASN A 727 -14.36 2.33 5.88
C ASN A 727 -13.54 2.27 7.19
N PHE A 728 -12.27 1.84 7.06
CA PHE A 728 -11.29 1.64 8.13
C PHE A 728 -11.51 0.41 9.05
N TYR A 729 -12.69 -0.22 9.03
CA TYR A 729 -12.97 -1.42 9.82
C TYR A 729 -12.54 -2.66 9.04
N VAL A 730 -11.92 -3.60 9.75
CA VAL A 730 -11.26 -4.74 9.13
C VAL A 730 -11.99 -6.05 9.42
N SER A 731 -11.66 -7.05 8.61
CA SER A 731 -11.85 -8.47 8.89
C SER A 731 -10.51 -9.19 8.88
N ASP A 732 -10.46 -10.39 9.42
CA ASP A 732 -9.24 -11.19 9.49
C ASP A 732 -9.57 -12.70 9.48
N ILE A 733 -9.40 -13.34 8.33
CA ILE A 733 -9.86 -14.72 8.09
C ILE A 733 -8.71 -15.55 7.56
N THR A 734 -8.50 -16.71 8.19
CA THR A 734 -7.61 -17.76 7.68
C THR A 734 -8.41 -18.97 7.22
N SER A 735 -8.08 -19.44 6.02
CA SER A 735 -8.58 -20.68 5.43
C SER A 735 -7.41 -21.60 5.08
N SER A 736 -7.49 -22.87 5.47
CA SER A 736 -6.52 -23.90 5.10
C SER A 736 -7.19 -24.98 4.26
N PHE A 737 -6.64 -25.30 3.09
CA PHE A 737 -7.26 -26.23 2.13
C PHE A 737 -6.22 -26.93 1.22
N PRO A 738 -6.51 -28.12 0.67
CA PRO A 738 -5.56 -28.86 -0.15
C PRO A 738 -5.47 -28.24 -1.54
N VAL A 739 -4.25 -28.04 -2.06
CA VAL A 739 -4.02 -27.41 -3.37
C VAL A 739 -4.80 -28.08 -4.51
N ASN A 740 -4.89 -29.41 -4.48
CA ASN A 740 -5.57 -30.21 -5.51
C ASN A 740 -7.06 -30.42 -5.27
N GLY A 741 -7.63 -29.77 -4.24
CA GLY A 741 -9.05 -29.86 -3.89
C GLY A 741 -9.47 -31.16 -3.21
N LYS A 742 -8.54 -32.04 -2.79
CA LYS A 742 -8.84 -33.27 -2.06
C LYS A 742 -7.88 -33.49 -0.90
N PHE A 743 -8.41 -33.62 0.31
CA PHE A 743 -7.55 -33.85 1.46
C PHE A 743 -7.07 -35.31 1.50
N THR A 744 -5.79 -35.51 1.80
CA THR A 744 -5.25 -36.81 2.20
C THR A 744 -5.73 -37.19 3.62
N SER A 745 -5.53 -38.44 4.04
CA SER A 745 -5.88 -38.87 5.40
C SER A 745 -5.17 -38.05 6.47
N ASP A 746 -3.91 -37.69 6.24
CA ASP A 746 -3.09 -36.91 7.16
C ASP A 746 -3.57 -35.46 7.24
N GLN A 747 -3.89 -34.87 6.09
CA GLN A 747 -4.44 -33.51 6.05
C GLN A 747 -5.81 -33.45 6.73
N LYS A 748 -6.71 -34.43 6.49
CA LYS A 748 -8.01 -34.51 7.19
C LYS A 748 -7.82 -34.62 8.71
N LEU A 749 -6.86 -35.42 9.16
CA LEU A 749 -6.56 -35.60 10.59
C LEU A 749 -6.19 -34.27 11.26
N ILE A 750 -5.25 -33.52 10.68
CA ILE A 750 -4.82 -32.24 11.24
C ILE A 750 -5.90 -31.17 11.10
N CYS A 751 -6.58 -31.07 9.95
CA CYS A 751 -7.67 -30.10 9.76
C CYS A 751 -8.83 -30.31 10.73
N ASN A 752 -9.25 -31.56 10.93
CA ASN A 752 -10.33 -31.88 11.87
C ASN A 752 -9.91 -31.62 13.33
N ALA A 753 -8.64 -31.86 13.68
CA ALA A 753 -8.10 -31.53 15.00
C ALA A 753 -8.19 -30.01 15.29
N ILE A 754 -7.81 -29.17 14.31
CA ILE A 754 -7.89 -27.72 14.45
C ILE A 754 -9.33 -27.22 14.43
N LEU A 755 -10.20 -27.78 13.60
CA LEU A 755 -11.63 -27.44 13.59
C LEU A 755 -12.30 -27.77 14.92
N LYS A 756 -11.96 -28.92 15.51
CA LYS A 756 -12.42 -29.31 16.85
C LYS A 756 -11.95 -28.29 17.90
N ALA A 757 -10.67 -27.95 17.92
CA ALA A 757 -10.13 -26.96 18.86
C ALA A 757 -10.81 -25.58 18.71
N HIS A 758 -11.05 -25.13 17.48
CA HIS A 758 -11.78 -23.90 17.16
C HIS A 758 -13.21 -23.92 17.74
N ASN A 759 -13.96 -24.99 17.48
CA ASN A 759 -15.35 -25.10 17.94
C ASN A 759 -15.44 -25.25 19.47
N ASP A 760 -14.54 -26.03 20.07
CA ASP A 760 -14.44 -26.18 21.54
C ASP A 760 -14.22 -24.80 22.20
N VAL A 761 -13.28 -24.01 21.68
CA VAL A 761 -12.98 -22.67 22.17
C VAL A 761 -14.21 -21.75 22.07
N ILE A 762 -14.82 -21.64 20.89
CA ILE A 762 -15.97 -20.74 20.67
C ILE A 762 -17.15 -21.13 21.57
N SER A 763 -17.39 -22.43 21.78
CA SER A 763 -18.48 -22.91 22.64
C SER A 763 -18.36 -22.44 24.10
N THR A 764 -17.15 -22.05 24.53
CA THR A 764 -16.88 -21.54 25.88
C THR A 764 -16.89 -20.01 25.97
N MET A 765 -16.93 -19.30 24.84
CA MET A 765 -16.86 -17.84 24.79
C MET A 765 -18.11 -17.21 25.37
N LYS A 766 -17.92 -16.36 26.38
CA LYS A 766 -18.94 -15.53 27.01
C LYS A 766 -18.25 -14.48 27.89
N PRO A 767 -18.97 -13.44 28.34
CA PRO A 767 -18.40 -12.46 29.26
C PRO A 767 -17.80 -13.10 30.52
N GLY A 768 -16.61 -12.63 30.93
CA GLY A 768 -15.86 -13.11 32.10
C GLY A 768 -14.84 -14.24 31.83
N VAL A 769 -14.83 -14.83 30.64
CA VAL A 769 -13.76 -15.77 30.21
C VAL A 769 -12.57 -14.96 29.70
N ASN A 770 -11.33 -15.44 29.78
CA ASN A 770 -10.16 -14.77 29.21
C ASN A 770 -9.47 -15.64 28.14
N LEU A 771 -8.73 -14.99 27.23
CA LEU A 771 -8.04 -15.67 26.13
C LEU A 771 -6.92 -16.61 26.60
N ALA A 772 -6.31 -16.40 27.77
CA ALA A 772 -5.25 -17.26 28.27
C ALA A 772 -5.77 -18.65 28.70
N ASP A 773 -6.96 -18.73 29.25
CA ASP A 773 -7.59 -20.00 29.59
C ASP A 773 -8.16 -20.69 28.34
N MET A 774 -8.69 -19.92 27.39
CA MET A 774 -9.08 -20.43 26.08
C MET A 774 -7.88 -20.99 25.30
N GLN A 775 -6.71 -20.32 25.32
CA GLN A 775 -5.46 -20.81 24.74
C GLN A 775 -5.09 -22.20 25.27
N LYS A 776 -5.14 -22.39 26.59
CA LYS A 776 -4.83 -23.69 27.21
C LYS A 776 -5.83 -24.76 26.79
N SER A 777 -7.11 -24.39 26.63
CA SER A 777 -8.15 -25.29 26.13
C SER A 777 -7.87 -25.73 24.69
N ALA A 778 -7.48 -24.78 23.82
CA ALA A 778 -7.08 -25.06 22.45
C ALA A 778 -5.83 -25.95 22.39
N GLU A 779 -4.77 -25.61 23.13
CA GLU A 779 -3.53 -26.40 23.25
C GLU A 779 -3.86 -27.84 23.67
N LYS A 780 -4.73 -28.02 24.68
CA LYS A 780 -5.15 -29.33 25.15
C LYS A 780 -5.92 -30.11 24.07
N SER A 781 -6.90 -29.49 23.41
CA SER A 781 -7.71 -30.13 22.36
C SER A 781 -6.84 -30.57 21.16
N ILE A 782 -5.83 -29.76 20.81
CA ILE A 782 -4.84 -30.12 19.78
C ILE A 782 -4.01 -31.32 20.23
N LEU A 783 -3.46 -31.32 21.44
CA LEU A 783 -2.64 -32.44 21.94
C LEU A 783 -3.43 -33.75 22.05
N GLU A 784 -4.69 -33.70 22.50
CA GLU A 784 -5.59 -34.85 22.53
C GLU A 784 -5.79 -35.41 21.11
N SER A 785 -6.05 -34.54 20.14
CA SER A 785 -6.26 -34.95 18.75
C SER A 785 -4.99 -35.52 18.09
N LEU A 786 -3.82 -34.94 18.37
CA LEU A 786 -2.54 -35.45 17.88
C LEU A 786 -2.16 -36.80 18.52
N LYS A 787 -2.57 -37.02 19.78
CA LYS A 787 -2.43 -38.31 20.46
C LYS A 787 -3.37 -39.37 19.87
N ASP A 788 -4.63 -39.02 19.66
CA ASP A 788 -5.61 -39.92 19.04
C ASP A 788 -5.21 -40.27 17.60
N GLY A 789 -4.52 -39.34 16.92
CA GLY A 789 -3.88 -39.56 15.62
C GLY A 789 -2.57 -40.36 15.63
N GLY A 790 -2.05 -40.73 16.80
CA GLY A 790 -0.82 -41.52 16.95
C GLY A 790 0.50 -40.76 16.73
N ILE A 791 0.44 -39.44 16.55
CA ILE A 791 1.61 -38.55 16.38
C ILE A 791 2.28 -38.33 17.74
N LEU A 792 1.47 -38.19 18.79
CA LEU A 792 1.92 -38.09 20.18
C LEU A 792 1.54 -39.34 20.98
N VAL A 793 2.29 -39.63 22.03
CA VAL A 793 2.06 -40.76 22.95
C VAL A 793 2.22 -40.33 24.40
N GLY A 794 1.52 -40.98 25.32
CA GLY A 794 1.59 -40.69 26.76
C GLY A 794 0.39 -39.91 27.32
N ASP A 795 0.59 -39.21 28.43
CA ASP A 795 -0.44 -38.44 29.13
C ASP A 795 -0.49 -36.98 28.68
N VAL A 796 -1.68 -36.49 28.33
CA VAL A 796 -1.85 -35.10 27.85
C VAL A 796 -1.65 -34.10 28.99
N GLY A 797 -1.96 -34.46 30.24
CA GLY A 797 -1.69 -33.62 31.40
C GLY A 797 -0.19 -33.36 31.57
N GLU A 798 0.65 -34.40 31.46
CA GLU A 798 2.11 -34.23 31.44
C GLU A 798 2.59 -33.37 30.26
N MET A 799 2.03 -33.57 29.06
CA MET A 799 2.38 -32.75 27.89
C MET A 799 2.04 -31.26 28.10
N MET A 800 0.91 -30.97 28.75
CA MET A 800 0.51 -29.60 29.10
C MET A 800 1.46 -28.96 30.12
N ILE A 801 1.95 -29.74 31.09
CA ILE A 801 2.96 -29.28 32.07
C ILE A 801 4.27 -28.93 31.37
N GLU A 802 4.72 -29.77 30.43
CA GLU A 802 5.92 -29.53 29.61
C GLU A 802 5.71 -28.48 28.50
N ARG A 803 4.51 -27.87 28.42
CA ARG A 803 4.13 -26.85 27.44
C ARG A 803 4.26 -27.32 25.98
N LEU A 804 4.04 -28.61 25.72
CA LEU A 804 4.18 -29.21 24.39
C LEU A 804 3.20 -28.62 23.36
N GLY A 805 2.03 -28.14 23.80
CA GLY A 805 1.05 -27.50 22.91
C GLY A 805 1.59 -26.22 22.23
N ALA A 806 2.46 -25.48 22.91
CA ALA A 806 3.07 -24.25 22.39
C ALA A 806 4.06 -24.48 21.23
N VAL A 807 4.42 -25.74 20.99
CA VAL A 807 5.33 -26.16 19.91
C VAL A 807 4.56 -26.24 18.58
N PHE A 808 3.33 -26.73 18.66
CA PHE A 808 2.42 -26.86 17.53
C PHE A 808 1.62 -25.58 17.32
N MET A 809 1.27 -24.85 18.38
CA MET A 809 0.57 -23.57 18.32
C MET A 809 1.42 -22.48 18.99
N THR A 810 2.31 -21.85 18.21
CA THR A 810 3.35 -20.96 18.73
C THR A 810 2.87 -19.53 18.99
N HIS A 811 1.75 -19.17 18.36
CA HIS A 811 1.12 -17.86 18.48
C HIS A 811 0.00 -17.87 19.52
N GLY A 812 -0.51 -16.68 19.85
CA GLY A 812 -1.71 -16.55 20.66
C GLY A 812 -2.96 -17.02 19.90
N LEU A 813 -3.97 -17.48 20.64
CA LEU A 813 -5.23 -18.01 20.11
C LEU A 813 -6.06 -16.96 19.35
N GLY A 814 -5.84 -15.68 19.60
CA GLY A 814 -6.63 -14.60 19.01
C GLY A 814 -6.29 -13.23 19.57
N HIS A 815 -6.90 -12.22 18.97
CA HIS A 815 -6.71 -10.80 19.29
C HIS A 815 -8.00 -10.00 19.09
N LEU A 816 -8.08 -8.80 19.68
CA LEU A 816 -9.18 -7.88 19.41
C LEU A 816 -9.13 -7.44 17.93
N LEU A 817 -10.29 -7.24 17.33
CA LEU A 817 -10.46 -6.81 15.95
C LEU A 817 -11.41 -5.60 15.88
N GLY A 818 -11.14 -4.64 14.98
CA GLY A 818 -11.90 -3.38 14.89
C GLY A 818 -11.39 -2.46 13.79
N ILE A 819 -10.91 -1.27 14.16
CA ILE A 819 -10.45 -0.23 13.22
C ILE A 819 -8.92 -0.15 13.06
N ASN A 820 -8.15 -1.00 13.75
CA ASN A 820 -6.72 -1.15 13.43
C ASN A 820 -6.55 -2.15 12.29
N SER A 821 -5.39 -2.09 11.62
CA SER A 821 -4.99 -2.93 10.49
C SER A 821 -4.99 -4.45 10.74
N THR A 822 -5.28 -4.92 11.96
CA THR A 822 -5.79 -6.29 12.32
C THR A 822 -5.78 -6.49 13.84
N HIS A 823 -4.71 -6.08 14.51
CA HIS A 823 -4.60 -6.12 15.98
C HIS A 823 -5.17 -4.84 16.62
N ASP A 824 -6.40 -4.92 17.12
CA ASP A 824 -7.07 -3.78 17.76
C ASP A 824 -6.59 -3.52 19.20
N ARG A 825 -6.82 -2.30 19.70
CA ARG A 825 -6.28 -1.86 21.00
C ARG A 825 -7.05 -2.43 22.18
N GLY A 826 -6.40 -2.42 23.34
CA GLY A 826 -7.03 -2.71 24.64
C GLY A 826 -6.74 -4.10 25.19
N GLY A 827 -5.81 -4.83 24.58
CA GLY A 827 -5.49 -6.19 25.02
C GLY A 827 -4.78 -6.27 26.38
N TYR A 828 -3.95 -5.28 26.70
CA TYR A 828 -3.22 -5.17 27.97
C TYR A 828 -3.37 -3.76 28.57
N PRO A 829 -4.46 -3.47 29.31
CA PRO A 829 -4.55 -2.22 30.08
C PRO A 829 -3.44 -2.16 31.14
N LYS A 830 -3.06 -0.96 31.61
CA LYS A 830 -1.88 -0.69 32.47
C LYS A 830 -1.69 -1.61 33.70
N VAL A 831 -2.75 -2.26 34.17
CA VAL A 831 -2.75 -3.17 35.33
C VAL A 831 -2.56 -4.65 34.97
N THR A 832 -2.60 -5.01 33.68
CA THR A 832 -2.55 -6.40 33.21
C THR A 832 -1.20 -6.69 32.57
N LEU A 833 -0.48 -7.66 33.12
CA LEU A 833 0.82 -8.07 32.60
C LEU A 833 0.68 -9.21 31.58
N ARG A 834 1.45 -9.11 30.49
CA ARG A 834 1.60 -10.19 29.51
C ARG A 834 2.17 -11.44 30.21
N PRO A 835 1.53 -12.62 30.07
CA PRO A 835 2.02 -13.84 30.67
C PRO A 835 3.43 -14.19 30.19
N LYS A 836 4.22 -14.81 31.07
CA LYS A 836 5.51 -15.38 30.70
C LYS A 836 5.32 -16.85 30.34
N GLY A 837 5.94 -17.28 29.24
CA GLY A 837 5.98 -18.69 28.84
C GLY A 837 5.74 -18.92 27.34
N PRO A 838 6.08 -20.12 26.81
CA PRO A 838 5.86 -20.46 25.40
C PRO A 838 4.39 -20.31 25.00
N ALA A 839 4.15 -19.73 23.81
CA ALA A 839 2.88 -19.32 23.22
C ALA A 839 2.04 -18.29 24.02
N LEU A 840 1.95 -18.41 25.35
CA LEU A 840 1.22 -17.45 26.20
C LEU A 840 1.83 -16.04 26.16
N LYS A 841 3.15 -15.92 25.99
CA LYS A 841 3.81 -14.62 25.76
C LYS A 841 3.36 -13.94 24.46
N SER A 842 2.84 -14.71 23.51
CA SER A 842 2.41 -14.25 22.19
C SER A 842 0.91 -13.95 22.14
N LEU A 843 0.18 -14.04 23.26
CA LEU A 843 -1.20 -13.54 23.33
C LEU A 843 -1.23 -12.02 23.18
N HIS A 844 -2.22 -11.53 22.45
CA HIS A 844 -2.45 -10.09 22.27
C HIS A 844 -3.35 -9.51 23.36
N SER A 845 -4.06 -10.36 24.13
CA SER A 845 -4.81 -9.92 25.30
C SER A 845 -4.92 -11.02 26.35
N THR A 846 -5.00 -10.62 27.61
CA THR A 846 -5.43 -11.47 28.73
C THR A 846 -6.59 -10.87 29.52
N SER A 847 -7.27 -9.87 28.95
CA SER A 847 -8.46 -9.29 29.55
C SER A 847 -9.62 -10.28 29.49
N GLU A 848 -10.54 -10.14 30.44
CA GLU A 848 -11.81 -10.84 30.39
C GLU A 848 -12.65 -10.32 29.21
N LEU A 849 -13.31 -11.24 28.52
CA LEU A 849 -14.27 -10.97 27.48
C LEU A 849 -15.43 -10.15 28.06
N LYS A 850 -15.88 -9.17 27.28
CA LYS A 850 -17.07 -8.36 27.57
C LYS A 850 -18.01 -8.42 26.37
N GLU A 851 -19.31 -8.31 26.63
CA GLU A 851 -20.30 -8.15 25.55
C GLU A 851 -19.94 -6.94 24.68
N GLY A 852 -20.08 -7.11 23.37
CA GLY A 852 -19.72 -6.08 22.39
C GLY A 852 -18.27 -6.17 21.89
N MET A 853 -17.42 -7.01 22.47
CA MET A 853 -16.08 -7.25 21.92
C MET A 853 -16.15 -8.05 20.62
N VAL A 854 -15.30 -7.69 19.65
CA VAL A 854 -15.01 -8.50 18.45
C VAL A 854 -13.57 -8.98 18.54
N ILE A 855 -13.38 -10.29 18.39
CA ILE A 855 -12.13 -11.01 18.62
C ILE A 855 -11.94 -12.09 17.54
N THR A 856 -10.70 -12.31 17.12
CA THR A 856 -10.35 -13.46 16.28
C THR A 856 -10.23 -14.73 17.11
N VAL A 857 -10.63 -15.87 16.57
CA VAL A 857 -10.35 -17.19 17.14
C VAL A 857 -9.62 -18.00 16.09
N GLU A 858 -8.33 -18.22 16.30
CA GLU A 858 -7.41 -18.69 15.27
C GLU A 858 -6.48 -19.84 15.69
N PRO A 859 -6.96 -20.95 16.28
CA PRO A 859 -6.08 -22.06 16.59
C PRO A 859 -5.34 -22.57 15.35
N GLY A 860 -4.09 -22.97 15.54
CA GLY A 860 -3.24 -23.50 14.48
C GLY A 860 -2.30 -24.60 14.96
N CYS A 861 -1.92 -25.49 14.04
CA CYS A 861 -0.96 -26.56 14.28
C CYS A 861 0.07 -26.56 13.16
N TYR A 862 1.34 -26.36 13.51
CA TYR A 862 2.46 -26.27 12.59
C TYR A 862 3.55 -27.27 12.96
N PHE A 863 4.17 -27.88 11.94
CA PHE A 863 5.31 -28.77 12.09
C PHE A 863 6.57 -27.98 11.76
N SER A 864 7.22 -27.46 12.80
CA SER A 864 8.37 -26.56 12.69
C SER A 864 9.65 -27.22 13.16
N ASP A 865 10.56 -27.55 12.25
CA ASP A 865 11.85 -28.17 12.58
C ASP A 865 12.65 -27.38 13.63
N ALA A 866 12.71 -26.05 13.50
CA ALA A 866 13.39 -25.18 14.46
C ALA A 866 12.85 -25.28 15.89
N LEU A 867 11.60 -25.72 16.05
CA LEU A 867 10.96 -25.89 17.36
C LEU A 867 10.94 -27.35 17.80
N LEU A 868 10.69 -28.28 16.88
CA LEU A 868 10.62 -29.72 17.15
C LEU A 868 11.99 -30.30 17.49
N ALA A 869 13.06 -29.91 16.80
CA ALA A 869 14.39 -30.52 16.98
C ALA A 869 14.90 -30.44 18.44
N PRO A 870 14.90 -29.29 19.14
CA PRO A 870 15.31 -29.23 20.54
C PRO A 870 14.50 -30.15 21.47
N LEU A 871 13.22 -30.38 21.19
CA LEU A 871 12.34 -31.21 22.01
C LEU A 871 12.52 -32.71 21.75
N LEU A 872 12.86 -33.08 20.52
CA LEU A 872 13.18 -34.45 20.15
C LEU A 872 14.51 -34.90 20.77
N GLU A 873 15.45 -33.98 20.96
CA GLU A 873 16.74 -34.21 21.64
C GLU A 873 16.63 -34.24 23.16
N SER A 874 15.65 -33.54 23.74
CA SER A 874 15.46 -33.48 25.19
C SER A 874 14.88 -34.77 25.76
N SER A 875 15.55 -35.34 26.77
CA SER A 875 15.10 -36.57 27.44
C SER A 875 13.75 -36.44 28.14
N SER A 876 13.34 -35.22 28.54
CA SER A 876 12.04 -35.00 29.21
C SER A 876 10.86 -35.00 28.24
N THR A 877 11.07 -34.52 27.01
CA THR A 877 9.99 -34.32 26.03
C THR A 877 9.98 -35.37 24.92
N SER A 878 11.13 -35.94 24.56
CA SER A 878 11.26 -36.92 23.47
C SER A 878 10.37 -38.15 23.65
N LYS A 879 10.06 -38.53 24.90
CA LYS A 879 9.15 -39.64 25.25
C LYS A 879 7.71 -39.46 24.75
N PHE A 880 7.29 -38.23 24.44
CA PHE A 880 5.93 -37.93 24.00
C PHE A 880 5.74 -37.99 22.49
N PHE A 881 6.83 -38.10 21.71
CA PHE A 881 6.77 -38.06 20.26
C PHE A 881 6.88 -39.46 19.67
N ASN A 882 5.98 -39.79 18.74
CA ASN A 882 6.20 -40.90 17.83
C ASN A 882 7.14 -40.44 16.72
N HIS A 883 8.45 -40.68 16.87
CA HIS A 883 9.50 -40.20 15.97
C HIS A 883 9.25 -40.53 14.49
N LYS A 884 8.68 -41.71 14.21
CA LYS A 884 8.34 -42.12 12.84
C LYS A 884 7.25 -41.24 12.24
N GLU A 885 6.22 -40.92 13.02
CA GLU A 885 5.13 -40.07 12.59
C GLU A 885 5.59 -38.61 12.47
N ILE A 886 6.39 -38.11 13.43
CA ILE A 886 6.93 -36.75 13.35
C ILE A 886 7.77 -36.55 12.08
N GLU A 887 8.64 -37.50 11.72
CA GLU A 887 9.42 -37.41 10.49
C GLU A 887 8.52 -37.42 9.23
N ARG A 888 7.38 -38.13 9.28
CA ARG A 888 6.38 -38.13 8.19
C ARG A 888 5.68 -36.77 8.03
N PHE A 889 5.41 -36.06 9.13
CA PHE A 889 4.74 -34.75 9.12
C PHE A 889 5.70 -33.56 9.01
N LYS A 890 7.01 -33.80 8.93
CA LYS A 890 8.05 -32.76 8.95
C LYS A 890 7.88 -31.69 7.86
N THR A 891 7.45 -32.10 6.66
CA THR A 891 7.22 -31.21 5.53
C THR A 891 5.75 -30.83 5.36
N PHE A 892 4.87 -31.19 6.30
CA PHE A 892 3.43 -30.95 6.22
C PHE A 892 3.07 -29.46 6.19
N GLY A 893 3.90 -28.61 6.81
CA GLY A 893 3.59 -27.20 7.00
C GLY A 893 2.73 -26.98 8.22
N GLY A 894 1.54 -26.43 8.02
CA GLY A 894 0.56 -26.28 9.09
C GLY A 894 -0.83 -25.88 8.63
N VAL A 895 -1.76 -25.92 9.58
CA VAL A 895 -3.17 -25.58 9.39
C VAL A 895 -3.54 -24.52 10.41
N ARG A 896 -4.24 -23.48 9.97
CA ARG A 896 -4.91 -22.49 10.82
C ARG A 896 -6.33 -22.29 10.35
N ILE A 897 -7.26 -22.24 11.30
CA ILE A 897 -8.67 -21.89 11.07
C ILE A 897 -8.95 -20.67 11.91
N LYS A 898 -9.21 -19.53 11.25
CA LYS A 898 -9.44 -18.26 11.92
C LYS A 898 -10.79 -17.68 11.55
N SER A 899 -11.58 -17.35 12.58
CA SER A 899 -12.87 -16.69 12.43
C SER A 899 -12.93 -15.42 13.27
N ASP A 900 -13.58 -14.40 12.74
CA ASP A 900 -13.97 -13.21 13.49
C ASP A 900 -15.24 -13.51 14.28
N VAL A 901 -15.23 -13.19 15.57
CA VAL A 901 -16.26 -13.57 16.52
C VAL A 901 -16.70 -12.37 17.36
N TYR A 902 -18.02 -12.16 17.44
CA TYR A 902 -18.65 -11.12 18.27
C TYR A 902 -19.14 -11.72 19.60
N VAL A 903 -18.70 -11.18 20.73
CA VAL A 903 -19.11 -11.64 22.06
C VAL A 903 -20.49 -11.07 22.41
N THR A 904 -21.44 -11.95 22.70
CA THR A 904 -22.81 -11.60 23.13
C THR A 904 -22.94 -11.74 24.64
N SER A 905 -24.05 -11.28 25.23
CA SER A 905 -24.33 -11.43 26.67
C SER A 905 -24.22 -12.87 27.20
N ASN A 906 -24.52 -13.88 26.39
CA ASN A 906 -24.60 -15.28 26.82
C ASN A 906 -23.71 -16.25 26.00
N GLY A 907 -22.89 -15.73 25.08
CA GLY A 907 -22.16 -16.57 24.13
C GLY A 907 -21.31 -15.74 23.18
N ALA A 908 -21.21 -16.23 21.94
CA ALA A 908 -20.57 -15.52 20.86
C ALA A 908 -21.16 -15.89 19.49
N ASP A 909 -21.17 -14.93 18.57
CA ASP A 909 -21.63 -15.09 17.19
C ASP A 909 -20.43 -15.09 16.24
N ILE A 910 -20.36 -16.08 15.36
CA ILE A 910 -19.34 -16.12 14.30
C ILE A 910 -19.77 -15.16 13.17
N LEU A 911 -18.90 -14.22 12.81
CA LEU A 911 -19.12 -13.28 11.71
C LEU A 911 -18.68 -13.86 10.36
N THR A 912 -17.64 -14.69 10.38
CA THR A 912 -17.04 -15.33 9.21
C THR A 912 -17.93 -16.41 8.58
N LYS A 913 -18.03 -16.42 7.25
CA LYS A 913 -18.90 -17.33 6.47
C LYS A 913 -18.11 -18.16 5.45
N CYS A 914 -17.02 -18.78 5.89
CA CYS A 914 -16.19 -19.66 5.05
C CYS A 914 -16.54 -21.15 5.27
N PRO A 915 -16.37 -22.02 4.24
CA PRO A 915 -16.39 -23.47 4.41
C PRO A 915 -15.36 -23.92 5.45
N ARG A 916 -15.74 -24.81 6.38
CA ARG A 916 -14.84 -25.26 7.47
C ARG A 916 -14.67 -26.76 7.51
N GLU A 917 -15.73 -27.52 7.28
CA GLU A 917 -15.63 -28.97 7.25
C GLU A 917 -14.86 -29.42 6.00
N THR A 918 -14.07 -30.48 6.13
CA THR A 918 -13.24 -30.99 5.01
C THR A 918 -14.09 -31.31 3.77
N TRP A 919 -15.31 -31.81 3.94
CA TRP A 919 -16.23 -32.09 2.83
C TRP A 919 -16.83 -30.83 2.20
N GLU A 920 -17.02 -29.75 2.96
CA GLU A 920 -17.50 -28.46 2.43
C GLU A 920 -16.43 -27.82 1.55
N ILE A 921 -15.18 -27.85 2.02
CA ILE A 921 -14.02 -27.33 1.28
C ILE A 921 -13.84 -28.13 -0.02
N GLU A 922 -13.83 -29.47 0.04
CA GLU A 922 -13.76 -30.33 -1.15
C GLU A 922 -14.90 -30.02 -2.14
N ALA A 923 -16.13 -29.78 -1.65
CA ALA A 923 -17.28 -29.45 -2.49
C ALA A 923 -17.14 -28.07 -3.17
N VAL A 924 -16.67 -27.05 -2.45
CA VAL A 924 -16.44 -25.72 -3.01
C VAL A 924 -15.34 -25.74 -4.07
N MET A 925 -14.23 -26.44 -3.80
CA MET A 925 -13.11 -26.53 -4.74
C MET A 925 -13.46 -27.37 -5.98
N ALA A 926 -14.29 -28.41 -5.85
CA ALA A 926 -14.76 -29.20 -6.98
C ALA A 926 -15.75 -28.45 -7.89
N ALA A 927 -16.37 -27.38 -7.39
CA ALA A 927 -17.40 -26.63 -8.11
C ALA A 927 -16.81 -25.65 -9.14
N VAL A 928 -16.00 -26.11 -10.12
CA VAL A 928 -15.56 -25.25 -11.24
C VAL A 928 -15.61 -25.97 -12.60
N ASN A 929 -16.62 -25.62 -13.40
CA ASN A 929 -16.51 -25.55 -14.86
C ASN A 929 -17.58 -24.68 -15.58
N SER A 930 -18.40 -23.89 -14.86
CA SER A 930 -19.33 -22.95 -15.49
C SER A 930 -18.87 -21.51 -15.30
N ARG A 931 -18.03 -21.02 -16.21
CA ARG A 931 -17.67 -19.61 -16.33
C ARG A 931 -18.94 -18.73 -16.50
N VAL A 932 -18.96 -17.60 -15.79
CA VAL A 932 -19.68 -16.35 -16.10
C VAL A 932 -21.20 -16.36 -15.93
N ARG A 933 -21.67 -15.84 -14.79
CA ARG A 933 -22.76 -14.85 -14.62
C ARG A 933 -22.98 -14.57 -13.12
N ILE A 934 -22.37 -13.51 -12.60
CA ILE A 934 -22.83 -12.91 -11.36
C ILE A 934 -24.10 -12.11 -11.72
N TYR A 935 -25.26 -12.71 -11.47
CA TYR A 935 -26.53 -12.00 -11.39
C TYR A 935 -27.32 -12.54 -10.19
N ARG A 936 -27.56 -11.63 -9.24
CA ARG A 936 -28.67 -11.62 -8.27
C ARG A 936 -28.89 -12.90 -7.47
N LEU A 937 -28.48 -12.87 -6.20
CA LEU A 937 -29.26 -13.52 -5.15
C LEU A 937 -30.20 -12.46 -4.55
N THR A 938 -31.44 -12.49 -5.02
CA THR A 938 -32.61 -12.05 -4.26
C THR A 938 -32.98 -13.15 -3.27
N MET A 939 -32.95 -12.88 -1.97
CA MET A 939 -34.13 -12.68 -1.12
C MET A 939 -33.74 -11.89 0.12
#